data_AF-A0A1I7FXI9-F1
#
_entry.id   AF-A0A1I7FXI9-F1
#
_cell.length_a   1.000
_cell.length_b   1.000
_cell.length_c   1.000
_cell.angle_alpha   90.00
_cell.angle_beta   90.00
_cell.angle_gamma   90.00
#
_symmetry.space_group_name_H-M   'P 1'
#
loop_
_entity.id
_entity.type
_entity.pdbx_description
1 polymer ?
#
loop_
_entity_poly.entity_id
_entity_poly.type
_entity_poly.pdbx_seq_one_letter_code
_entity_poly.pdbx_strand_id
1 'polypeptide(L)'
;MKKRSIKFTKQKIKLLALFVSVALLLGVPVSSSKADIIDGNGGQVSSEVKVDKTAKYNAYKNTADVTLQVDGKAFEKKEIKADIVLCVDTSGSMNKKIDEKTRLDYTKEGIKKFCSEFKKINSINNDDRVMVSLCQFNYNPIKMADKSADEKIGEDEFYINLGSIEDANDCGQSFFTSNMDDIIDTRNEISVNDDINKDKFIGKLSTKSYAGTNTEAGIRKAEEILSKGREGAEKYIVLFTDGLPTISINNAYGNGDKYNHENESYGLGTWKDKKHTSVKISGYKSEYSDIHFINAQEAYNELLGGISEVGGIVKASTKQFSNISKSKYSNEELKFYTIAATAGLNDGERTKLNKFLGNLNNTGGYIDVNDDEKLKEVFEQMAMDINREISSDIAKSPVIYDIIPKQFEMPTNEDIAALKEKYKNSIDDIIISPEDNRKIVFKLKNITEAGFKATYSLKPSNYYFYGENIPTNVSAVLNYKDPINDTELNIDFPVPNVTIPPKTGKVEVEKKIVDSNGIWIDSNSGDETFPILLQGNDLSRKNNKCSYNFNMIAEPKANSESNTKSMEFIMKDYDTDINNAESFSENAPYNKMGWVGVGTYDVSEIVPMNYTLHSIEVYYLDDNKSEVYNASDANKNITIDEQHKNIKIVVNNEKVNDNYWYDKEHVDNNYDSSKK
;
A
#
# COMPACT_ATOMS: atom_id res chain seq x y z
N MET A 1 57.25 25.67 -3.32
CA MET A 1 56.92 26.27 -2.02
C MET A 1 55.51 26.87 -2.07
N LYS A 2 54.54 26.27 -1.35
CA LYS A 2 53.28 26.81 -0.80
C LYS A 2 52.25 25.68 -0.66
N LYS A 3 52.30 24.99 0.48
CA LYS A 3 51.19 24.17 1.00
C LYS A 3 50.08 25.14 1.42
N ARG A 4 48.86 24.98 0.87
CA ARG A 4 47.64 25.58 1.44
C ARG A 4 46.90 24.51 2.23
N SER A 5 46.94 24.65 3.55
CA SER A 5 46.08 23.93 4.48
C SER A 5 44.72 24.60 4.53
N ILE A 6 43.63 23.86 4.33
CA ILE A 6 42.28 24.31 4.65
C ILE A 6 41.88 23.65 5.98
N LYS A 7 41.67 24.49 7.01
CA LYS A 7 41.13 24.10 8.31
C LYS A 7 39.61 24.04 8.20
N PHE A 8 39.00 22.94 8.62
CA PHE A 8 37.55 22.87 8.85
C PHE A 8 37.25 23.20 10.31
N THR A 9 36.50 24.28 10.51
CA THR A 9 35.97 24.73 11.80
C THR A 9 34.73 23.91 12.16
N LYS A 10 34.67 23.39 13.38
CA LYS A 10 33.52 22.63 13.92
C LYS A 10 32.29 23.53 14.05
N GLN A 11 31.21 23.21 13.34
CA GLN A 11 29.86 23.66 13.66
C GLN A 11 28.97 22.45 13.93
N LYS A 12 28.27 22.51 15.07
CA LYS A 12 27.41 21.48 15.64
C LYS A 12 26.19 21.24 14.75
N ILE A 13 26.00 20.02 14.25
CA ILE A 13 24.74 19.54 13.67
C ILE A 13 24.18 18.46 14.59
N LYS A 14 22.92 18.67 15.01
CA LYS A 14 22.13 17.76 15.85
C LYS A 14 22.00 16.40 15.15
N LEU A 15 22.35 15.33 15.87
CA LEU A 15 22.16 13.95 15.42
C LEU A 15 20.70 13.54 15.70
N LEU A 16 19.87 13.59 14.66
CA LEU A 16 18.62 12.84 14.59
C LEU A 16 19.01 11.43 14.08
N ALA A 17 18.88 10.42 14.94
CA ALA A 17 19.25 9.05 14.60
C ALA A 17 18.23 8.45 13.63
N LEU A 18 18.53 8.54 12.34
CA LEU A 18 17.87 7.81 11.26
C LEU A 18 18.65 6.50 11.07
N PHE A 19 18.05 5.37 11.45
CA PHE A 19 18.55 4.03 11.10
C PHE A 19 18.33 3.81 9.59
N VAL A 20 19.33 4.16 8.79
CA VAL A 20 19.51 3.72 7.40
C VAL A 20 20.93 3.18 7.28
N SER A 21 21.07 2.11 6.47
CA SER A 21 22.25 1.27 6.21
C SER A 21 22.34 0.06 7.15
N VAL A 22 22.47 -1.19 6.68
CA VAL A 22 23.19 -1.69 5.50
C VAL A 22 22.47 -2.93 4.97
N ALA A 23 22.00 -2.91 3.71
CA ALA A 23 21.54 -4.10 2.98
C ALA A 23 22.04 -4.09 1.51
N LEU A 24 23.23 -3.53 1.29
CA LEU A 24 24.03 -3.74 0.10
C LEU A 24 25.41 -4.21 0.54
N LEU A 25 25.95 -5.20 -0.19
CA LEU A 25 27.21 -5.91 0.00
C LEU A 25 27.20 -7.09 0.98
N LEU A 26 26.61 -8.20 0.55
CA LEU A 26 27.32 -9.49 0.48
C LEU A 26 26.85 -10.24 -0.76
N GLY A 27 27.42 -9.86 -1.91
CA GLY A 27 27.52 -10.77 -3.05
C GLY A 27 28.50 -11.87 -2.68
N VAL A 28 27.99 -12.97 -2.11
CA VAL A 28 28.72 -14.23 -2.11
C VAL A 28 28.70 -14.73 -3.56
N PRO A 29 29.85 -15.06 -4.18
CA PRO A 29 29.83 -15.72 -5.47
C PRO A 29 29.11 -17.06 -5.27
N VAL A 30 27.88 -17.16 -5.77
CA VAL A 30 27.27 -18.45 -6.04
C VAL A 30 28.21 -19.09 -7.05
N SER A 31 28.98 -20.06 -6.58
CA SER A 31 29.75 -20.94 -7.45
C SER A 31 28.73 -21.54 -8.41
N SER A 32 28.75 -21.10 -9.66
CA SER A 32 28.00 -21.72 -10.74
C SER A 32 28.62 -23.09 -10.99
N SER A 33 28.27 -24.08 -10.17
CA SER A 33 28.34 -25.45 -10.64
C SER A 33 27.23 -25.59 -11.67
N LYS A 34 27.61 -25.73 -12.95
CA LYS A 34 26.81 -26.51 -13.89
C LYS A 34 26.68 -27.90 -13.27
N ALA A 35 25.65 -28.10 -12.48
CA ALA A 35 25.24 -29.43 -12.07
C ALA A 35 24.13 -29.80 -13.04
N ASP A 36 24.44 -30.67 -13.99
CA ASP A 36 23.41 -31.54 -14.55
C ASP A 36 22.80 -32.27 -13.34
N ILE A 37 21.57 -31.92 -12.96
CA ILE A 37 20.87 -32.66 -11.90
C ILE A 37 20.40 -33.94 -12.58
N ILE A 38 21.15 -35.01 -12.34
CA ILE A 38 20.85 -36.38 -12.77
C ILE A 38 20.08 -37.01 -11.61
N ASP A 39 18.88 -37.55 -11.88
CA ASP A 39 18.17 -38.34 -10.87
C ASP A 39 18.91 -39.65 -10.54
N GLY A 40 18.51 -40.34 -9.47
CA GLY A 40 19.09 -41.63 -9.06
C GLY A 40 18.96 -42.78 -10.09
N ASN A 41 18.41 -42.51 -11.27
CA ASN A 41 18.21 -43.42 -12.39
C ASN A 41 18.86 -42.94 -13.70
N GLY A 42 19.62 -41.84 -13.71
CA GLY A 42 20.29 -41.34 -14.91
C GLY A 42 19.46 -40.42 -15.81
N GLY A 43 18.27 -39.99 -15.37
CA GLY A 43 17.40 -39.05 -16.09
C GLY A 43 17.79 -37.59 -15.84
N GLN A 44 17.83 -36.78 -16.91
CA GLN A 44 18.14 -35.35 -16.87
C GLN A 44 16.92 -34.57 -16.32
N VAL A 45 17.09 -33.82 -15.22
CA VAL A 45 16.05 -32.90 -14.71
C VAL A 45 15.94 -31.68 -15.61
N SER A 46 14.72 -31.24 -15.92
CA SER A 46 14.43 -30.34 -17.04
C SER A 46 13.91 -28.94 -16.66
N SER A 47 14.01 -28.54 -15.39
CA SER A 47 13.80 -27.15 -15.01
C SER A 47 14.67 -26.78 -13.82
N GLU A 48 15.21 -25.55 -13.83
CA GLU A 48 15.93 -24.98 -12.70
C GLU A 48 14.90 -24.26 -11.83
N VAL A 49 14.44 -24.88 -10.74
CA VAL A 49 13.53 -24.25 -9.76
C VAL A 49 14.32 -23.80 -8.53
N LYS A 50 14.09 -22.55 -8.10
CA LYS A 50 14.67 -21.93 -6.91
C LYS A 50 13.57 -21.43 -6.00
N VAL A 51 13.78 -21.57 -4.70
CA VAL A 51 12.85 -21.09 -3.70
C VAL A 51 13.55 -20.13 -2.76
N ASP A 52 12.83 -19.12 -2.30
CA ASP A 52 13.27 -18.21 -1.25
C ASP A 52 12.12 -17.90 -0.29
N LYS A 53 12.47 -17.63 0.95
CA LYS A 53 11.53 -17.25 2.00
C LYS A 53 12.14 -16.19 2.87
N THR A 54 11.47 -15.05 2.96
CA THR A 54 11.93 -13.91 3.76
C THR A 54 10.84 -13.49 4.75
N ALA A 55 11.24 -12.84 5.83
CA ALA A 55 10.29 -12.30 6.80
C ALA A 55 10.74 -10.93 7.31
N LYS A 56 9.78 -10.05 7.57
CA LYS A 56 10.02 -8.74 8.19
C LYS A 56 8.97 -8.45 9.25
N TYR A 57 9.41 -8.01 10.42
CA TYR A 57 8.48 -7.58 11.47
C TYR A 57 7.93 -6.18 11.19
N ASN A 58 6.61 -6.05 11.28
CA ASN A 58 5.86 -4.81 11.19
C ASN A 58 5.41 -4.39 12.60
N ALA A 59 6.17 -3.49 13.22
CA ALA A 59 5.90 -3.04 14.59
C ALA A 59 4.56 -2.31 14.74
N TYR A 60 4.08 -1.63 13.71
CA TYR A 60 2.79 -0.91 13.73
C TYR A 60 1.61 -1.88 13.76
N LYS A 61 1.67 -2.95 12.96
CA LYS A 61 0.62 -3.98 12.91
C LYS A 61 0.78 -5.08 13.95
N ASN A 62 1.93 -5.15 14.61
CA ASN A 62 2.31 -6.25 15.50
C ASN A 62 2.28 -7.62 14.78
N THR A 63 2.83 -7.69 13.56
CA THR A 63 2.85 -8.89 12.73
C THR A 63 4.21 -9.12 12.08
N ALA A 64 4.56 -10.37 11.82
CA ALA A 64 5.65 -10.75 10.93
C ALA A 64 5.10 -10.99 9.52
N ASP A 65 5.49 -10.16 8.55
CA ASP A 65 5.12 -10.32 7.16
C ASP A 65 6.10 -11.32 6.52
N VAL A 66 5.59 -12.48 6.14
CA VAL A 66 6.33 -13.62 5.57
C VAL A 66 6.07 -13.69 4.07
N THR A 67 7.13 -13.72 3.28
CA THR A 67 7.07 -13.81 1.82
C THR A 67 7.64 -15.13 1.33
N LEU A 68 6.84 -15.89 0.59
CA LEU A 68 7.23 -17.09 -0.16
C LEU A 68 7.50 -16.69 -1.61
N GLN A 69 8.64 -17.12 -2.16
CA GLN A 69 9.01 -16.86 -3.55
C GLN A 69 9.52 -18.14 -4.21
N VAL A 70 9.06 -18.39 -5.44
CA VAL A 70 9.53 -19.47 -6.30
C VAL A 70 9.88 -18.88 -7.66
N ASP A 71 11.11 -19.07 -8.10
CA ASP A 71 11.62 -18.60 -9.39
C ASP A 71 12.24 -19.77 -10.15
N GLY A 72 12.49 -19.60 -11.44
CA GLY A 72 13.20 -20.62 -12.18
C GLY A 72 13.37 -20.35 -13.66
N LYS A 73 13.87 -21.36 -14.36
CA LYS A 73 14.03 -21.38 -15.81
C LYS A 73 13.56 -22.71 -16.37
N ALA A 74 12.81 -22.66 -17.46
CA ALA A 74 12.39 -23.86 -18.17
C ALA A 74 13.52 -24.34 -19.10
N PHE A 75 13.66 -25.66 -19.26
CA PHE A 75 14.60 -26.23 -20.22
C PHE A 75 14.07 -26.23 -21.64
N GLU A 76 12.81 -26.65 -21.84
CA GLU A 76 12.11 -26.46 -23.11
C GLU A 76 11.34 -25.14 -23.10
N LYS A 77 11.68 -24.27 -24.06
CA LYS A 77 11.06 -22.96 -24.18
C LYS A 77 9.84 -23.03 -25.07
N LYS A 78 8.69 -22.60 -24.55
CA LYS A 78 7.56 -22.18 -25.37
C LYS A 78 8.03 -21.04 -26.26
N GLU A 79 7.89 -21.14 -27.59
CA GLU A 79 8.31 -20.09 -28.54
C GLU A 79 7.18 -19.08 -28.85
N ILE A 80 6.32 -18.78 -27.87
CA ILE A 80 5.29 -17.76 -28.06
C ILE A 80 5.89 -16.37 -27.86
N LYS A 81 5.62 -15.46 -28.79
CA LYS A 81 5.94 -14.03 -28.71
C LYS A 81 4.66 -13.23 -28.49
N ALA A 82 4.74 -12.10 -27.78
CA ALA A 82 3.57 -11.25 -27.53
C ALA A 82 3.82 -9.79 -27.98
N ASP A 83 2.86 -9.24 -28.71
CA ASP A 83 2.82 -7.83 -29.08
C ASP A 83 1.63 -7.15 -28.41
N ILE A 84 1.90 -6.21 -27.52
CA ILE A 84 0.90 -5.57 -26.67
C ILE A 84 0.78 -4.09 -27.00
N VAL A 85 -0.43 -3.61 -27.31
CA VAL A 85 -0.72 -2.19 -27.44
C VAL A 85 -1.55 -1.71 -26.25
N LEU A 86 -0.96 -0.83 -25.45
CA LEU A 86 -1.64 -0.10 -24.39
C LEU A 86 -2.30 1.14 -24.99
N CYS A 87 -3.62 1.24 -24.92
CA CYS A 87 -4.36 2.40 -25.39
C CYS A 87 -5.04 3.14 -24.25
N VAL A 88 -4.55 4.36 -24.00
CA VAL A 88 -4.81 5.10 -22.76
C VAL A 88 -5.64 6.35 -23.05
N ASP A 89 -6.77 6.45 -22.37
CA ASP A 89 -7.56 7.67 -22.33
C ASP A 89 -6.79 8.81 -21.66
N THR A 90 -6.75 9.96 -22.31
CA THR A 90 -6.12 11.19 -21.82
C THR A 90 -7.08 12.38 -21.89
N SER A 91 -8.39 12.10 -21.89
CA SER A 91 -9.47 13.09 -21.84
C SER A 91 -9.40 13.98 -20.59
N GLY A 92 -10.21 15.03 -20.55
CA GLY A 92 -10.21 15.97 -19.42
C GLY A 92 -10.59 15.33 -18.09
N SER A 93 -11.43 14.29 -18.09
CA SER A 93 -11.85 13.56 -16.88
C SER A 93 -10.70 12.83 -16.21
N MET A 94 -9.69 12.42 -16.97
CA MET A 94 -8.48 11.76 -16.47
C MET A 94 -7.59 12.69 -15.62
N ASN A 95 -7.81 14.01 -15.68
CA ASN A 95 -7.13 15.02 -14.86
C ASN A 95 -7.82 15.25 -13.51
N LYS A 96 -8.93 14.54 -13.24
CA LYS A 96 -9.61 14.62 -11.95
C LYS A 96 -8.67 14.10 -10.87
N LYS A 97 -8.47 14.91 -9.83
CA LYS A 97 -7.69 14.53 -8.66
C LYS A 97 -8.49 13.57 -7.77
N ILE A 98 -7.83 12.51 -7.35
CA ILE A 98 -8.24 11.59 -6.31
C ILE A 98 -7.12 11.70 -5.28
N ASP A 99 -7.42 12.43 -4.22
CA ASP A 99 -6.46 12.94 -3.25
C ASP A 99 -5.37 13.83 -3.89
N GLU A 100 -4.10 13.47 -3.75
CA GLU A 100 -2.96 14.28 -4.23
C GLU A 100 -2.61 14.00 -5.70
N LYS A 101 -3.09 12.88 -6.28
CA LYS A 101 -2.76 12.41 -7.62
C LYS A 101 -3.96 12.48 -8.57
N THR A 102 -3.70 12.61 -9.87
CA THR A 102 -4.75 12.48 -10.88
C THR A 102 -4.99 11.01 -11.21
N ARG A 103 -6.17 10.70 -11.76
CA ARG A 103 -6.45 9.38 -12.32
C ARG A 103 -5.40 8.94 -13.34
N LEU A 104 -4.94 9.86 -14.20
CA LEU A 104 -3.85 9.59 -15.13
C LEU A 104 -2.53 9.24 -14.42
N ASP A 105 -2.22 9.85 -13.26
CA ASP A 105 -1.02 9.50 -12.50
C ASP A 105 -1.07 8.06 -11.97
N TYR A 106 -2.23 7.61 -11.47
CA TYR A 106 -2.44 6.22 -11.09
C TYR A 106 -2.33 5.27 -12.29
N THR A 107 -2.87 5.64 -13.45
CA THR A 107 -2.69 4.88 -14.69
C THR A 107 -1.22 4.78 -15.08
N LYS A 108 -0.46 5.88 -15.01
CA LYS A 108 0.99 5.89 -15.29
C LYS A 108 1.74 4.96 -14.35
N GLU A 109 1.40 4.95 -13.06
CA GLU A 109 1.99 4.01 -12.08
C GLU A 109 1.64 2.55 -12.40
N GLY A 110 0.41 2.28 -12.82
CA GLY A 110 -0.01 0.96 -13.28
C GLY A 110 0.75 0.49 -14.52
N ILE A 111 0.90 1.35 -15.54
CA ILE A 111 1.68 1.01 -16.74
C ILE A 111 3.15 0.74 -16.39
N LYS A 112 3.74 1.47 -15.45
CA LYS A 112 5.10 1.18 -14.97
C LYS A 112 5.19 -0.22 -14.36
N LYS A 113 4.21 -0.61 -13.55
CA LYS A 113 4.14 -1.96 -12.97
C LYS A 113 3.95 -3.03 -14.04
N PHE A 114 3.01 -2.81 -14.95
CA PHE A 114 2.77 -3.68 -16.11
C PHE A 114 4.07 -3.97 -16.89
N CYS A 115 4.78 -2.92 -17.31
CA CYS A 115 6.01 -3.05 -18.09
C CYS A 115 7.17 -3.65 -17.26
N SER A 116 7.20 -3.41 -15.95
CA SER A 116 8.24 -3.97 -15.06
C SER A 116 8.18 -5.50 -15.00
N GLU A 117 6.99 -6.09 -15.08
CA GLU A 117 6.83 -7.55 -15.13
C GLU A 117 7.40 -8.14 -16.43
N PHE A 118 7.12 -7.52 -17.58
CA PHE A 118 7.69 -7.96 -18.86
C PHE A 118 9.21 -7.77 -18.96
N LYS A 119 9.74 -6.73 -18.30
CA LYS A 119 11.20 -6.52 -18.21
C LYS A 119 11.90 -7.72 -17.59
N LYS A 120 11.30 -8.32 -16.54
CA LYS A 120 11.86 -9.51 -15.88
C LYS A 120 11.98 -10.67 -16.86
N ILE A 121 10.92 -10.97 -17.61
CA ILE A 121 10.89 -12.13 -18.52
C ILE A 121 11.78 -11.94 -19.74
N ASN A 122 11.80 -10.76 -20.36
CA ASN A 122 12.73 -10.46 -21.46
C ASN A 122 14.19 -10.60 -20.97
N SER A 123 14.48 -10.19 -19.73
CA SER A 123 15.81 -10.35 -19.11
C SER A 123 16.16 -11.82 -18.81
N ILE A 124 15.20 -12.61 -18.32
CA ILE A 124 15.40 -14.05 -18.04
C ILE A 124 15.72 -14.81 -19.33
N ASN A 125 15.01 -14.49 -20.40
CA ASN A 125 15.13 -15.18 -21.68
C ASN A 125 16.26 -14.66 -22.58
N ASN A 126 16.78 -13.46 -22.31
CA ASN A 126 17.70 -12.74 -23.19
C ASN A 126 17.17 -12.67 -24.64
N ASP A 127 15.86 -12.42 -24.76
CA ASP A 127 15.11 -12.35 -26.02
C ASP A 127 13.97 -11.34 -25.87
N ASP A 128 13.48 -10.82 -26.99
CA ASP A 128 12.39 -9.86 -27.12
C ASP A 128 11.03 -10.57 -26.99
N ARG A 129 10.85 -11.45 -26.00
CA ARG A 129 9.65 -12.28 -25.83
C ARG A 129 8.37 -11.43 -25.91
N VAL A 130 8.37 -10.30 -25.20
CA VAL A 130 7.28 -9.34 -25.19
C VAL A 130 7.75 -8.00 -25.74
N MET A 131 6.95 -7.46 -26.66
CA MET A 131 7.08 -6.09 -27.11
C MET A 131 5.81 -5.30 -26.76
N VAL A 132 6.00 -4.07 -26.29
CA VAL A 132 4.90 -3.19 -25.89
C VAL A 132 4.95 -1.91 -26.73
N SER A 133 3.78 -1.38 -27.06
CA SER A 133 3.58 -0.04 -27.64
C SER A 133 2.51 0.72 -26.85
N LEU A 134 2.54 2.05 -26.91
CA LEU A 134 1.67 2.93 -26.15
C LEU A 134 0.97 3.96 -27.06
N CYS A 135 -0.35 3.91 -27.09
CA CYS A 135 -1.23 4.83 -27.79
C CYS A 135 -1.98 5.68 -26.76
N GLN A 136 -2.15 6.98 -27.03
CA GLN A 136 -3.04 7.84 -26.26
C GLN A 136 -4.18 8.33 -27.15
N PHE A 137 -5.36 8.48 -26.57
CA PHE A 137 -6.49 9.10 -27.26
C PHE A 137 -7.17 10.13 -26.37
N ASN A 138 -7.63 11.19 -27.00
CA ASN A 138 -8.46 12.25 -26.41
C ASN A 138 -9.20 12.94 -27.56
N TYR A 139 -9.73 14.14 -27.36
CA TYR A 139 -10.08 15.05 -28.44
C TYR A 139 -9.77 16.46 -27.97
N ASN A 140 -9.01 17.23 -28.74
CA ASN A 140 -8.76 18.63 -28.41
C ASN A 140 -9.50 19.54 -29.42
N PRO A 141 -10.53 20.28 -29.01
CA PRO A 141 -11.22 21.21 -29.90
C PRO A 141 -10.30 22.33 -30.42
N ILE A 142 -9.18 22.60 -29.74
CA ILE A 142 -8.23 23.68 -30.06
C ILE A 142 -7.05 23.13 -30.89
N LYS A 143 -7.31 22.64 -32.10
CA LYS A 143 -6.24 22.27 -33.07
C LYS A 143 -6.11 23.22 -34.28
N MET A 144 -6.87 24.33 -34.34
CA MET A 144 -6.90 25.23 -35.52
C MET A 144 -6.38 26.67 -35.28
N ALA A 145 -5.49 26.92 -34.32
CA ALA A 145 -4.91 28.27 -34.17
C ALA A 145 -3.50 28.42 -34.76
N ASP A 146 -2.80 27.33 -35.10
CA ASP A 146 -1.33 27.37 -35.32
C ASP A 146 -0.89 27.09 -36.78
N LYS A 147 -1.81 27.05 -37.75
CA LYS A 147 -1.48 26.86 -39.17
C LYS A 147 -1.92 27.98 -40.13
N SER A 148 -2.50 29.07 -39.65
CA SER A 148 -2.98 30.17 -40.52
C SER A 148 -2.63 31.56 -39.99
N ALA A 149 -1.42 31.76 -39.46
CA ALA A 149 -0.97 33.10 -39.08
C ALA A 149 -0.82 34.06 -40.29
N ASP A 150 -0.89 33.56 -41.53
CA ASP A 150 -0.68 34.35 -42.75
C ASP A 150 -1.91 34.58 -43.64
N GLU A 151 -3.08 33.99 -43.34
CA GLU A 151 -4.31 34.30 -44.08
C GLU A 151 -5.38 34.89 -43.17
N LYS A 152 -5.69 36.17 -43.39
CA LYS A 152 -6.85 36.86 -42.83
C LYS A 152 -8.12 36.18 -43.32
N ILE A 153 -8.61 35.19 -42.59
CA ILE A 153 -9.95 34.63 -42.81
C ILE A 153 -10.94 35.51 -42.02
N GLY A 154 -11.99 35.95 -42.69
CA GLY A 154 -13.01 36.86 -42.16
C GLY A 154 -13.80 36.28 -40.98
N GLU A 155 -14.40 37.18 -40.19
CA GLU A 155 -14.95 36.96 -38.84
C GLU A 155 -16.18 36.01 -38.74
N ASP A 156 -16.52 35.22 -39.76
CA ASP A 156 -17.80 34.48 -39.82
C ASP A 156 -17.74 32.95 -40.03
N GLU A 157 -16.55 32.30 -40.03
CA GLU A 157 -16.46 30.82 -40.12
C GLU A 157 -15.76 30.19 -38.91
N PHE A 158 -16.54 29.77 -37.92
CA PHE A 158 -16.09 28.90 -36.84
C PHE A 158 -16.10 27.44 -37.34
N TYR A 159 -14.96 26.94 -37.83
CA TYR A 159 -14.83 25.53 -38.18
C TYR A 159 -14.91 24.68 -36.90
N ILE A 160 -16.01 23.95 -36.73
CA ILE A 160 -16.12 22.89 -35.73
C ILE A 160 -15.28 21.74 -36.27
N ASN A 161 -14.10 21.53 -35.68
CA ASN A 161 -13.28 20.39 -36.06
C ASN A 161 -14.04 19.10 -35.71
N LEU A 162 -14.30 18.24 -36.68
CA LEU A 162 -14.91 16.93 -36.42
C LEU A 162 -13.86 16.01 -35.77
N GLY A 163 -14.30 14.99 -35.02
CA GLY A 163 -13.35 13.99 -34.51
C GLY A 163 -12.58 13.36 -35.67
N SER A 164 -11.32 13.00 -35.44
CA SER A 164 -10.41 12.48 -36.47
C SER A 164 -9.58 11.33 -35.95
N ILE A 165 -8.93 10.57 -36.83
CA ILE A 165 -7.98 9.55 -36.38
C ILE A 165 -6.74 10.16 -35.68
N GLU A 166 -6.42 11.43 -35.95
CA GLU A 166 -5.34 12.19 -35.31
C GLU A 166 -5.65 12.62 -33.86
N ASP A 167 -6.86 12.30 -33.38
CA ASP A 167 -7.26 12.44 -31.98
C ASP A 167 -6.67 11.33 -31.10
N ALA A 168 -6.23 10.23 -31.74
CA ALA A 168 -5.34 9.26 -31.15
C ALA A 168 -3.95 9.40 -31.75
N ASN A 169 -2.93 9.43 -30.90
CA ASN A 169 -1.54 9.50 -31.33
C ASN A 169 -0.71 8.47 -30.59
N ASP A 170 0.36 8.03 -31.25
CA ASP A 170 1.41 7.25 -30.62
C ASP A 170 2.18 8.16 -29.65
N CYS A 171 2.51 7.65 -28.46
CA CYS A 171 3.34 8.35 -27.48
C CYS A 171 4.86 8.17 -27.76
N GLY A 172 5.22 7.45 -28.83
CA GLY A 172 6.57 7.22 -29.33
C GLY A 172 6.69 7.39 -30.84
N GLN A 173 7.93 7.34 -31.36
CA GLN A 173 8.13 7.18 -32.80
C GLN A 173 7.75 5.73 -33.20
N SER A 174 6.49 5.53 -33.53
CA SER A 174 5.98 4.53 -34.49
C SER A 174 6.24 3.03 -34.29
N PHE A 175 6.83 2.53 -33.18
CA PHE A 175 7.15 1.09 -33.07
C PHE A 175 7.05 0.48 -31.67
N PHE A 176 6.75 -0.83 -31.67
CA PHE A 176 6.91 -1.76 -30.56
C PHE A 176 8.35 -1.72 -29.99
N THR A 177 8.49 -1.77 -28.66
CA THR A 177 9.79 -1.91 -27.98
C THR A 177 9.80 -3.11 -27.03
N SER A 178 10.92 -3.84 -27.02
CA SER A 178 11.22 -4.86 -26.00
C SER A 178 11.99 -4.28 -24.81
N ASN A 179 12.50 -3.06 -24.93
CA ASN A 179 13.16 -2.34 -23.86
C ASN A 179 12.13 -1.56 -23.04
N MET A 180 11.67 -2.17 -21.96
CA MET A 180 10.63 -1.60 -21.09
C MET A 180 11.05 -0.27 -20.44
N ASP A 181 12.35 0.06 -20.37
CA ASP A 181 12.83 1.34 -19.84
C ASP A 181 12.53 2.54 -20.77
N ASP A 182 12.26 2.29 -22.06
CA ASP A 182 11.77 3.32 -22.99
C ASP A 182 10.34 3.77 -22.61
N ILE A 183 9.61 2.88 -21.94
CA ILE A 183 8.24 3.11 -21.45
C ILE A 183 8.24 3.59 -20.00
N ILE A 184 8.94 2.91 -19.08
CA ILE A 184 8.83 3.06 -17.61
C ILE A 184 9.41 4.37 -17.06
N ASP A 185 10.52 4.86 -17.61
CA ASP A 185 11.38 5.76 -16.84
C ASP A 185 10.75 7.15 -16.59
N THR A 186 10.71 7.49 -15.31
CA THR A 186 10.35 8.76 -14.71
C THR A 186 11.36 9.02 -13.60
N ARG A 187 12.55 9.51 -13.91
CA ARG A 187 13.47 9.94 -12.85
C ARG A 187 12.83 11.10 -12.09
N ASN A 188 12.36 10.80 -10.89
CA ASN A 188 12.14 11.73 -9.79
C ASN A 188 13.47 12.31 -9.30
N GLU A 189 14.21 13.01 -10.15
CA GLU A 189 15.18 13.99 -9.67
C GLU A 189 14.72 15.36 -10.16
N ILE A 190 14.46 16.21 -9.17
CA ILE A 190 14.41 17.66 -9.28
C ILE A 190 15.72 18.09 -9.98
N SER A 191 15.72 18.05 -11.30
CA SER A 191 16.79 18.58 -12.13
C SER A 191 16.19 19.74 -12.88
N VAL A 192 16.68 20.92 -12.49
CA VAL A 192 16.36 22.23 -13.04
C VAL A 192 16.77 22.20 -14.52
N ASN A 193 15.88 21.74 -15.42
CA ASN A 193 15.84 21.97 -16.88
C ASN A 193 14.75 21.07 -17.53
N ASP A 194 13.55 21.64 -17.73
CA ASP A 194 12.28 20.97 -18.09
C ASP A 194 12.16 20.36 -19.51
N ASP A 195 13.22 20.34 -20.31
CA ASP A 195 13.11 20.00 -21.74
C ASP A 195 13.61 18.58 -22.11
N ILE A 196 14.38 17.90 -21.26
CA ILE A 196 14.96 16.57 -21.57
C ILE A 196 14.08 15.41 -21.06
N ASN A 197 13.19 15.66 -20.08
CA ASN A 197 12.37 14.62 -19.45
C ASN A 197 11.03 14.35 -20.17
N LYS A 198 10.69 15.11 -21.22
CA LYS A 198 9.45 14.94 -22.01
C LYS A 198 9.57 13.91 -23.15
N ASP A 199 10.74 13.28 -23.31
CA ASP A 199 11.04 12.47 -24.50
C ASP A 199 10.63 10.99 -24.40
N LYS A 200 10.22 10.47 -23.22
CA LYS A 200 9.83 9.06 -23.00
C LYS A 200 8.32 8.82 -23.01
N PHE A 201 7.87 7.61 -23.36
CA PHE A 201 6.49 7.36 -23.82
C PHE A 201 5.42 7.69 -22.77
N ILE A 202 5.53 7.19 -21.54
CA ILE A 202 4.57 7.50 -20.46
C ILE A 202 4.58 8.99 -20.10
N GLY A 203 5.74 9.66 -20.20
CA GLY A 203 5.89 11.09 -19.94
C GLY A 203 5.09 11.97 -20.91
N LYS A 204 4.83 11.48 -22.13
CA LYS A 204 4.01 12.17 -23.14
C LYS A 204 2.51 12.04 -22.91
N LEU A 205 2.09 11.12 -22.03
CA LEU A 205 0.69 11.05 -21.60
C LEU A 205 0.35 12.33 -20.83
N SER A 206 -0.48 13.17 -21.43
CA SER A 206 -0.91 14.44 -20.84
C SER A 206 -2.38 14.66 -21.09
N THR A 207 -3.11 15.03 -20.04
CA THR A 207 -4.50 15.46 -20.17
C THR A 207 -4.60 16.90 -20.64
N LYS A 208 -5.69 17.23 -21.33
CA LYS A 208 -6.08 18.63 -21.58
C LYS A 208 -7.42 18.89 -20.89
N SER A 209 -7.53 20.01 -20.15
CA SER A 209 -8.68 20.34 -19.28
C SER A 209 -10.04 20.45 -19.98
N TYR A 210 -10.08 20.37 -21.31
CA TYR A 210 -11.30 20.44 -22.14
C TYR A 210 -11.35 19.33 -23.19
N ALA A 211 -10.63 18.22 -22.97
CA ALA A 211 -10.58 17.16 -23.95
C ALA A 211 -11.72 16.15 -23.81
N GLY A 212 -12.33 15.79 -24.95
CA GLY A 212 -13.30 14.71 -25.05
C GLY A 212 -12.63 13.32 -25.13
N THR A 213 -13.46 12.29 -25.20
CA THR A 213 -13.10 10.87 -25.20
C THR A 213 -13.42 10.29 -26.57
N ASN A 214 -12.40 10.18 -27.45
CA ASN A 214 -12.54 9.58 -28.79
C ASN A 214 -12.00 8.14 -28.78
N THR A 215 -12.79 7.22 -28.21
CA THR A 215 -12.41 5.80 -28.08
C THR A 215 -12.27 5.12 -29.45
N GLU A 216 -13.07 5.51 -30.44
CA GLU A 216 -12.96 4.98 -31.81
C GLU A 216 -11.55 5.23 -32.38
N ALA A 217 -11.05 6.46 -32.28
CA ALA A 217 -9.70 6.79 -32.73
C ALA A 217 -8.63 5.97 -31.98
N GLY A 218 -8.81 5.77 -30.67
CA GLY A 218 -7.92 4.91 -29.87
C GLY A 218 -7.86 3.47 -30.39
N ILE A 219 -9.02 2.86 -30.67
CA ILE A 219 -9.12 1.49 -31.20
C ILE A 219 -8.47 1.39 -32.59
N ARG A 220 -8.78 2.32 -33.50
CA ARG A 220 -8.19 2.33 -34.85
C ARG A 220 -6.69 2.59 -34.83
N LYS A 221 -6.19 3.38 -33.88
CA LYS A 221 -4.75 3.57 -33.70
C LYS A 221 -4.08 2.30 -33.20
N ALA A 222 -4.72 1.58 -32.27
CA ALA A 222 -4.24 0.28 -31.79
C ALA A 222 -4.11 -0.72 -32.94
N GLU A 223 -5.11 -0.76 -33.82
CA GLU A 223 -5.10 -1.56 -35.05
C GLU A 223 -3.91 -1.22 -35.95
N GLU A 224 -3.69 0.07 -36.22
CA GLU A 224 -2.57 0.53 -37.06
C GLU A 224 -1.23 0.08 -36.49
N ILE A 225 -1.06 0.20 -35.16
CA ILE A 225 0.16 -0.23 -34.46
C ILE A 225 0.31 -1.75 -34.55
N LEU A 226 -0.73 -2.53 -34.23
CA LEU A 226 -0.69 -3.99 -34.28
C LEU A 226 -0.37 -4.55 -35.67
N SER A 227 -0.82 -3.87 -36.73
CA SER A 227 -0.52 -4.27 -38.12
C SER A 227 0.97 -4.23 -38.46
N LYS A 228 1.77 -3.51 -37.65
CA LYS A 228 3.24 -3.43 -37.73
C LYS A 228 3.93 -4.39 -36.75
N GLY A 229 3.16 -5.16 -35.98
CA GLY A 229 3.68 -6.16 -35.07
C GLY A 229 4.27 -7.37 -35.80
N ARG A 230 4.90 -8.25 -35.05
CA ARG A 230 5.62 -9.44 -35.52
C ARG A 230 4.65 -10.51 -36.02
N GLU A 231 5.01 -11.18 -37.10
CA GLU A 231 4.28 -12.35 -37.60
C GLU A 231 4.36 -13.50 -36.58
N GLY A 232 3.25 -14.21 -36.37
CA GLY A 232 3.17 -15.34 -35.43
C GLY A 232 3.21 -14.96 -33.93
N ALA A 233 3.28 -13.68 -33.58
CA ALA A 233 3.14 -13.24 -32.20
C ALA A 233 1.66 -13.13 -31.80
N GLU A 234 1.34 -13.56 -30.58
CA GLU A 234 0.05 -13.30 -29.94
C GLU A 234 -0.18 -11.79 -29.81
N LYS A 235 -1.38 -11.33 -30.17
CA LYS A 235 -1.70 -9.91 -30.22
C LYS A 235 -2.58 -9.52 -29.05
N TYR A 236 -2.24 -8.41 -28.41
CA TYR A 236 -2.96 -7.89 -27.24
C TYR A 236 -3.29 -6.41 -27.42
N ILE A 237 -4.54 -6.02 -27.14
CA ILE A 237 -4.92 -4.62 -26.90
C ILE A 237 -5.37 -4.50 -25.46
N VAL A 238 -4.87 -3.49 -24.74
CA VAL A 238 -5.37 -3.10 -23.42
C VAL A 238 -5.90 -1.68 -23.52
N LEU A 239 -7.22 -1.54 -23.57
CA LEU A 239 -7.90 -0.24 -23.58
C LEU A 239 -8.19 0.20 -22.14
N PHE A 240 -7.71 1.37 -21.77
CA PHE A 240 -7.93 1.98 -20.47
C PHE A 240 -8.70 3.29 -20.61
N THR A 241 -9.81 3.44 -19.89
CA THR A 241 -10.64 4.67 -19.89
C THR A 241 -11.38 4.88 -18.58
N ASP A 242 -11.76 6.12 -18.30
CA ASP A 242 -12.57 6.50 -17.14
C ASP A 242 -14.00 6.92 -17.51
N GLY A 243 -14.33 6.82 -18.80
CA GLY A 243 -15.45 7.54 -19.36
C GLY A 243 -16.04 6.90 -20.60
N LEU A 244 -17.29 7.28 -20.83
CA LEU A 244 -18.03 6.95 -22.04
C LEU A 244 -17.47 7.77 -23.22
N PRO A 245 -17.38 7.21 -24.45
CA PRO A 245 -17.11 7.98 -25.65
C PRO A 245 -18.01 9.22 -25.74
N THR A 246 -17.38 10.37 -25.97
CA THR A 246 -18.09 11.65 -26.14
C THR A 246 -17.92 12.23 -27.54
N ILE A 247 -17.02 11.65 -28.34
CA ILE A 247 -16.66 12.04 -29.71
C ILE A 247 -16.27 10.79 -30.51
N SER A 248 -16.42 10.83 -31.83
CA SER A 248 -15.99 9.78 -32.75
C SER A 248 -15.51 10.39 -34.08
N ILE A 249 -14.89 9.61 -34.94
CA ILE A 249 -14.36 10.10 -36.21
C ILE A 249 -15.50 10.65 -37.08
N ASN A 250 -15.24 11.78 -37.74
CA ASN A 250 -16.18 12.55 -38.55
C ASN A 250 -17.43 13.04 -37.80
N ASN A 251 -17.47 12.92 -36.46
CA ASN A 251 -18.58 13.33 -35.62
C ASN A 251 -18.03 13.93 -34.32
N ALA A 252 -17.82 15.26 -34.30
CA ALA A 252 -17.60 15.99 -33.04
C ALA A 252 -18.92 16.53 -32.49
N TYR A 253 -18.85 17.11 -31.29
CA TYR A 253 -19.85 18.02 -30.75
C TYR A 253 -20.23 19.08 -31.80
N GLY A 254 -21.34 18.86 -32.51
CA GLY A 254 -21.82 19.73 -33.58
C GLY A 254 -22.88 20.70 -33.08
N ASN A 255 -22.56 21.99 -33.14
CA ASN A 255 -23.50 23.10 -33.04
C ASN A 255 -24.63 22.93 -34.07
N GLY A 256 -25.83 23.37 -33.69
CA GLY A 256 -27.08 23.07 -34.37
C GLY A 256 -27.11 23.43 -35.84
N ASP A 257 -27.62 22.49 -36.64
CA ASP A 257 -28.39 22.86 -37.81
C ASP A 257 -29.47 23.87 -37.39
N LYS A 258 -29.62 24.89 -38.22
CA LYS A 258 -30.58 26.00 -38.13
C LYS A 258 -32.04 25.52 -38.11
N TYR A 259 -32.44 24.85 -37.04
CA TYR A 259 -33.83 24.61 -36.74
C TYR A 259 -34.11 25.16 -35.35
N ASN A 260 -34.83 26.29 -35.36
CA ASN A 260 -35.59 26.84 -34.25
C ASN A 260 -35.94 25.75 -33.22
N HIS A 261 -35.73 26.03 -31.94
CA HIS A 261 -36.86 26.18 -31.04
C HIS A 261 -36.39 26.63 -29.64
N GLU A 262 -37.14 27.60 -29.14
CA GLU A 262 -37.28 27.95 -27.74
C GLU A 262 -37.55 26.67 -26.92
N ASN A 263 -36.67 26.33 -25.96
CA ASN A 263 -37.04 25.89 -24.61
C ASN A 263 -35.82 25.46 -23.77
N GLU A 264 -35.82 26.01 -22.56
CA GLU A 264 -35.18 25.64 -21.28
C GLU A 264 -33.75 25.05 -21.24
N SER A 265 -32.89 25.82 -20.55
CA SER A 265 -31.45 25.72 -20.42
C SER A 265 -31.05 24.88 -19.20
N TYR A 266 -30.25 23.84 -19.39
CA TYR A 266 -29.44 23.22 -18.31
C TYR A 266 -27.96 23.41 -18.64
N GLY A 267 -27.28 24.16 -17.78
CA GLY A 267 -26.04 24.87 -18.09
C GLY A 267 -24.76 24.03 -18.09
N LEU A 268 -23.89 24.34 -19.05
CA LEU A 268 -22.43 24.22 -18.96
C LEU A 268 -21.82 25.61 -19.23
N GLY A 269 -20.73 25.92 -18.52
CA GLY A 269 -20.24 27.28 -18.22
C GLY A 269 -20.18 28.29 -19.38
N THR A 270 -20.51 29.54 -19.05
CA THR A 270 -20.40 30.69 -19.96
C THR A 270 -18.93 31.06 -20.19
N TRP A 271 -18.50 31.06 -21.46
CA TRP A 271 -17.22 31.66 -21.85
C TRP A 271 -17.34 33.18 -21.68
N LYS A 272 -16.52 33.75 -20.80
CA LYS A 272 -16.31 35.20 -20.70
C LYS A 272 -14.89 35.52 -21.11
N ASP A 273 -14.69 35.83 -22.39
CA ASP A 273 -13.55 36.64 -22.79
C ASP A 273 -14.03 38.10 -22.99
N LYS A 274 -13.25 39.07 -22.51
CA LYS A 274 -13.67 40.47 -22.31
C LYS A 274 -13.93 41.26 -23.60
N LYS A 275 -13.93 40.63 -24.77
CA LYS A 275 -14.15 41.30 -26.06
C LYS A 275 -15.00 40.53 -27.09
N HIS A 276 -15.51 39.34 -26.80
CA HIS A 276 -16.35 38.60 -27.74
C HIS A 276 -17.69 38.20 -27.12
N THR A 277 -18.76 38.40 -27.88
CA THR A 277 -20.14 38.15 -27.50
C THR A 277 -20.34 36.71 -27.02
N SER A 278 -21.14 36.57 -25.97
CA SER A 278 -21.49 35.29 -25.36
C SER A 278 -22.12 34.33 -26.38
N VAL A 279 -21.41 33.28 -26.78
CA VAL A 279 -21.97 32.15 -27.53
C VAL A 279 -22.80 31.31 -26.55
N LYS A 280 -24.13 31.41 -26.64
CA LYS A 280 -25.05 30.47 -26.00
C LYS A 280 -25.07 29.18 -26.83
N ILE A 281 -24.50 28.10 -26.31
CA ILE A 281 -24.70 26.76 -26.87
C ILE A 281 -26.01 26.23 -26.30
N SER A 282 -27.03 26.11 -27.15
CA SER A 282 -28.37 25.63 -26.77
C SER A 282 -28.46 24.10 -26.78
N GLY A 283 -29.03 23.54 -25.71
CA GLY A 283 -29.94 22.38 -25.70
C GLY A 283 -29.62 21.16 -26.57
N TYR A 284 -29.15 20.10 -25.90
CA TYR A 284 -28.85 18.77 -26.44
C TYR A 284 -30.05 18.00 -27.03
N LYS A 285 -29.86 17.35 -28.19
CA LYS A 285 -30.65 16.16 -28.60
C LYS A 285 -29.89 14.90 -28.19
N SER A 286 -30.53 14.03 -27.40
CA SER A 286 -30.04 12.73 -26.90
C SER A 286 -29.61 11.68 -27.94
N GLU A 287 -29.82 11.95 -29.24
CA GLU A 287 -29.48 11.03 -30.34
C GLU A 287 -27.96 11.03 -30.61
N TYR A 288 -27.27 12.12 -30.24
CA TYR A 288 -25.83 12.31 -30.48
C TYR A 288 -24.90 11.61 -29.48
N SER A 289 -25.37 11.19 -28.30
CA SER A 289 -24.51 10.43 -27.37
C SER A 289 -24.35 8.97 -27.80
N ASP A 290 -25.38 8.37 -28.41
CA ASP A 290 -25.35 6.95 -28.78
C ASP A 290 -24.47 6.68 -30.02
N ILE A 291 -24.32 7.64 -30.94
CA ILE A 291 -23.51 7.47 -32.15
C ILE A 291 -22.02 7.25 -31.83
N HIS A 292 -21.49 7.91 -30.79
CA HIS A 292 -20.10 7.72 -30.38
C HIS A 292 -19.85 6.32 -29.79
N PHE A 293 -20.85 5.75 -29.08
CA PHE A 293 -20.78 4.36 -28.62
C PHE A 293 -20.85 3.37 -29.78
N ILE A 294 -21.73 3.64 -30.75
CA ILE A 294 -21.88 2.80 -31.95
C ILE A 294 -20.57 2.77 -32.71
N ASN A 295 -19.99 3.94 -33.04
CA ASN A 295 -18.76 4.01 -33.82
C ASN A 295 -17.56 3.34 -33.12
N ALA A 296 -17.43 3.49 -31.79
CA ALA A 296 -16.39 2.78 -31.04
C ALA A 296 -16.61 1.25 -31.03
N GLN A 297 -17.86 0.78 -30.92
CA GLN A 297 -18.20 -0.64 -31.02
C GLN A 297 -18.00 -1.20 -32.43
N GLU A 298 -18.31 -0.41 -33.47
CA GLU A 298 -18.05 -0.79 -34.86
C GLU A 298 -16.55 -0.94 -35.13
N ALA A 299 -15.71 -0.01 -34.66
CA ALA A 299 -14.25 -0.15 -34.77
C ALA A 299 -13.72 -1.42 -34.10
N TYR A 300 -14.28 -1.81 -32.95
CA TYR A 300 -13.97 -3.08 -32.29
C TYR A 300 -14.46 -4.29 -33.08
N ASN A 301 -15.71 -4.24 -33.58
CA ASN A 301 -16.29 -5.31 -34.38
C ASN A 301 -15.59 -5.46 -35.75
N GLU A 302 -14.99 -4.41 -36.30
CA GLU A 302 -14.13 -4.48 -37.50
C GLU A 302 -12.83 -5.25 -37.21
N LEU A 303 -12.30 -5.13 -35.98
CA LEU A 303 -11.12 -5.86 -35.55
C LEU A 303 -11.37 -7.36 -35.37
N LEU A 304 -12.39 -7.72 -34.58
CA LEU A 304 -12.61 -9.09 -34.09
C LEU A 304 -13.85 -9.77 -34.68
N GLY A 305 -14.64 -9.04 -35.46
CA GLY A 305 -15.91 -9.52 -36.01
C GLY A 305 -17.00 -9.56 -34.94
N GLY A 306 -18.21 -9.88 -35.36
CA GLY A 306 -19.31 -10.16 -34.43
C GLY A 306 -20.67 -9.70 -34.92
N ILE A 307 -21.69 -10.26 -34.26
CA ILE A 307 -23.06 -9.78 -34.29
C ILE A 307 -23.36 -9.36 -32.86
N SER A 308 -23.37 -8.06 -32.60
CA SER A 308 -23.69 -7.52 -31.29
C SER A 308 -24.72 -6.41 -31.40
N GLU A 309 -25.53 -6.26 -30.35
CA GLU A 309 -26.32 -5.06 -30.15
C GLU A 309 -25.37 -3.89 -29.91
N VAL A 310 -25.36 -2.93 -30.81
CA VAL A 310 -24.63 -1.66 -30.66
C VAL A 310 -25.59 -0.54 -30.28
N GLY A 311 -25.10 0.42 -29.50
CA GLY A 311 -25.92 1.53 -28.97
C GLY A 311 -26.86 1.11 -27.84
N GLY A 312 -27.95 1.85 -27.64
CA GLY A 312 -28.94 1.54 -26.62
C GLY A 312 -28.46 1.70 -25.16
N ILE A 313 -27.43 2.53 -24.93
CA ILE A 313 -26.88 2.83 -23.61
C ILE A 313 -27.62 4.04 -22.99
N VAL A 314 -27.95 5.03 -23.81
CA VAL A 314 -28.69 6.22 -23.38
C VAL A 314 -30.18 6.11 -23.71
N LYS A 315 -30.56 5.51 -24.85
CA LYS A 315 -31.97 5.29 -25.23
C LYS A 315 -32.24 3.88 -25.77
N ALA A 316 -33.21 3.16 -25.22
CA ALA A 316 -33.54 1.80 -25.68
C ALA A 316 -33.93 1.70 -27.18
N SER A 317 -34.39 2.80 -27.79
CA SER A 317 -34.81 2.86 -29.21
C SER A 317 -33.67 3.00 -30.23
N THR A 318 -32.43 3.22 -29.79
CA THR A 318 -31.25 3.36 -30.68
C THR A 318 -30.45 2.08 -30.80
N LYS A 319 -30.95 0.96 -30.25
CA LYS A 319 -30.32 -0.35 -30.45
C LYS A 319 -30.27 -0.70 -31.93
N GLN A 320 -29.07 -0.86 -32.44
CA GLN A 320 -28.81 -1.35 -33.79
C GLN A 320 -28.06 -2.67 -33.70
N PHE A 321 -28.12 -3.46 -34.77
CA PHE A 321 -27.28 -4.64 -34.91
C PHE A 321 -26.23 -4.34 -35.97
N SER A 322 -24.97 -4.28 -35.57
CA SER A 322 -23.87 -4.31 -36.55
C SER A 322 -23.55 -5.77 -36.85
N ASN A 323 -23.58 -6.14 -38.13
CA ASN A 323 -23.12 -7.44 -38.60
C ASN A 323 -21.83 -7.23 -39.40
N ILE A 324 -20.69 -7.45 -38.75
CA ILE A 324 -19.40 -7.41 -39.43
C ILE A 324 -18.94 -8.84 -39.64
N SER A 325 -19.17 -9.33 -40.86
CA SER A 325 -18.91 -10.72 -41.26
C SER A 325 -17.45 -10.99 -41.63
N LYS A 326 -16.61 -9.95 -41.70
CA LYS A 326 -15.16 -10.04 -41.92
C LYS A 326 -14.44 -9.28 -40.82
N SER A 327 -13.78 -10.02 -39.94
CA SER A 327 -12.85 -9.48 -38.97
C SER A 327 -11.44 -9.41 -39.55
N LYS A 328 -10.60 -8.53 -39.00
CA LYS A 328 -9.18 -8.47 -39.32
C LYS A 328 -8.37 -9.54 -38.57
N TYR A 329 -8.81 -9.87 -37.36
CA TYR A 329 -8.24 -10.90 -36.50
C TYR A 329 -9.36 -11.84 -36.04
N SER A 330 -9.03 -13.11 -35.82
CA SER A 330 -9.91 -14.03 -35.10
C SER A 330 -9.87 -13.78 -33.58
N ASN A 331 -10.85 -14.31 -32.85
CA ASN A 331 -10.87 -14.25 -31.38
C ASN A 331 -9.71 -15.00 -30.71
N GLU A 332 -9.04 -15.89 -31.44
CA GLU A 332 -7.85 -16.60 -30.97
C GLU A 332 -6.56 -15.79 -31.24
N GLU A 333 -6.51 -14.99 -32.30
CA GLU A 333 -5.32 -14.22 -32.70
C GLU A 333 -5.14 -12.89 -31.97
N LEU A 334 -6.23 -12.27 -31.51
CA LEU A 334 -6.20 -10.98 -30.82
C LEU A 334 -7.01 -11.05 -29.52
N LYS A 335 -6.36 -10.74 -28.40
CA LYS A 335 -6.97 -10.58 -27.08
C LYS A 335 -7.17 -9.10 -26.78
N PHE A 336 -8.42 -8.70 -26.61
CA PHE A 336 -8.82 -7.34 -26.30
C PHE A 336 -9.28 -7.26 -24.85
N TYR A 337 -8.54 -6.50 -24.03
CA TYR A 337 -8.84 -6.23 -22.63
C TYR A 337 -9.32 -4.79 -22.46
N THR A 338 -10.28 -4.60 -21.55
CA THR A 338 -10.76 -3.28 -21.14
C THR A 338 -10.63 -3.08 -19.64
N ILE A 339 -10.10 -1.92 -19.25
CA ILE A 339 -9.95 -1.50 -17.85
C ILE A 339 -10.69 -0.16 -17.68
N ALA A 340 -11.61 -0.13 -16.71
CA ALA A 340 -12.41 1.04 -16.36
C ALA A 340 -11.93 1.65 -15.04
N ALA A 341 -11.58 2.94 -15.04
CA ALA A 341 -11.32 3.68 -13.81
C ALA A 341 -12.58 4.45 -13.38
N THR A 342 -13.34 3.86 -12.46
CA THR A 342 -14.70 4.29 -12.10
C THR A 342 -14.79 5.03 -10.77
N ALA A 343 -13.64 5.30 -10.13
CA ALA A 343 -13.58 6.01 -8.86
C ALA A 343 -14.32 7.37 -8.94
N GLY A 344 -15.35 7.52 -8.11
CA GLY A 344 -16.16 8.74 -8.04
C GLY A 344 -17.14 8.95 -9.21
N LEU A 345 -17.43 7.93 -10.02
CA LEU A 345 -18.62 7.89 -10.88
C LEU A 345 -19.85 7.50 -10.07
N ASN A 346 -21.03 8.00 -10.46
CA ASN A 346 -22.28 7.51 -9.87
C ASN A 346 -22.71 6.15 -10.46
N ASP A 347 -23.57 5.41 -9.76
CA ASP A 347 -24.01 4.06 -10.16
C ASP A 347 -24.59 3.99 -11.58
N GLY A 348 -25.28 5.06 -12.02
CA GLY A 348 -25.87 5.14 -13.36
C GLY A 348 -24.81 5.30 -14.45
N GLU A 349 -23.81 6.17 -14.23
CA GLU A 349 -22.66 6.34 -15.12
C GLU A 349 -21.81 5.07 -15.19
N ARG A 350 -21.51 4.51 -14.02
CA ARG A 350 -20.75 3.25 -13.89
C ARG A 350 -21.45 2.12 -14.63
N THR A 351 -22.76 1.94 -14.45
CA THR A 351 -23.54 0.90 -15.17
C THR A 351 -23.47 1.07 -16.69
N LYS A 352 -23.55 2.31 -17.19
CA LYS A 352 -23.46 2.59 -18.63
C LYS A 352 -22.06 2.30 -19.18
N LEU A 353 -21.02 2.74 -18.48
CA LEU A 353 -19.63 2.47 -18.85
C LEU A 353 -19.33 0.97 -18.83
N ASN A 354 -19.78 0.28 -17.78
CA ASN A 354 -19.64 -1.15 -17.61
C ASN A 354 -20.32 -1.94 -18.74
N LYS A 355 -21.53 -1.52 -19.14
CA LYS A 355 -22.21 -2.10 -20.30
C LYS A 355 -21.45 -1.84 -21.61
N PHE A 356 -20.94 -0.62 -21.80
CA PHE A 356 -20.16 -0.25 -22.98
C PHE A 356 -18.88 -1.09 -23.10
N LEU A 357 -18.06 -1.14 -22.05
CA LEU A 357 -16.79 -1.86 -22.04
C LEU A 357 -16.98 -3.37 -22.05
N GLY A 358 -18.06 -3.89 -21.45
CA GLY A 358 -18.45 -5.29 -21.58
C GLY A 358 -18.71 -5.71 -23.02
N ASN A 359 -19.13 -4.80 -23.90
CA ASN A 359 -19.28 -5.04 -25.33
C ASN A 359 -17.95 -4.91 -26.11
N LEU A 360 -16.88 -4.38 -25.50
CA LEU A 360 -15.55 -4.18 -26.08
C LEU A 360 -14.51 -5.14 -25.48
N ASN A 361 -14.84 -6.44 -25.41
CA ASN A 361 -13.94 -7.42 -24.79
C ASN A 361 -14.21 -8.84 -25.31
N ASN A 362 -13.16 -9.60 -25.62
CA ASN A 362 -13.27 -11.00 -26.05
C ASN A 362 -12.58 -12.02 -25.12
N THR A 363 -12.05 -11.55 -23.98
CA THR A 363 -11.24 -12.35 -23.04
C THR A 363 -12.00 -12.79 -21.77
N GLY A 364 -13.32 -12.57 -21.70
CA GLY A 364 -14.16 -13.03 -20.58
C GLY A 364 -14.66 -11.96 -19.58
N GLY A 365 -14.42 -10.67 -19.84
CA GLY A 365 -15.00 -9.53 -19.10
C GLY A 365 -14.10 -8.30 -19.07
N TYR A 366 -14.65 -7.13 -18.77
CA TYR A 366 -13.88 -5.90 -18.50
C TYR A 366 -13.55 -5.81 -17.00
N ILE A 367 -12.49 -5.08 -16.66
CA ILE A 367 -12.05 -4.90 -15.27
C ILE A 367 -12.52 -3.54 -14.77
N ASP A 368 -13.43 -3.55 -13.79
CA ASP A 368 -13.96 -2.36 -13.13
C ASP A 368 -13.14 -2.01 -11.88
N VAL A 369 -12.50 -0.85 -11.89
CA VAL A 369 -11.66 -0.37 -10.79
C VAL A 369 -12.31 0.86 -10.17
N ASN A 370 -12.98 0.64 -9.04
CA ASN A 370 -13.69 1.70 -8.31
C ASN A 370 -12.81 2.49 -7.33
N ASP A 371 -11.53 2.14 -7.25
CA ASP A 371 -10.52 2.74 -6.41
C ASP A 371 -9.23 2.84 -7.22
N ASP A 372 -8.93 4.05 -7.70
CA ASP A 372 -7.86 4.26 -8.66
C ASP A 372 -6.46 3.91 -8.07
N GLU A 373 -6.31 3.84 -6.74
CA GLU A 373 -5.08 3.33 -6.11
C GLU A 373 -4.82 1.85 -6.42
N LYS A 374 -5.88 1.08 -6.73
CA LYS A 374 -5.79 -0.34 -7.09
C LYS A 374 -5.48 -0.58 -8.56
N LEU A 375 -5.45 0.47 -9.40
CA LEU A 375 -5.07 0.32 -10.81
C LEU A 375 -3.70 -0.35 -10.95
N LYS A 376 -2.73 0.00 -10.09
CA LYS A 376 -1.40 -0.62 -10.10
C LYS A 376 -1.45 -2.14 -9.94
N GLU A 377 -2.33 -2.64 -9.08
CA GLU A 377 -2.48 -4.07 -8.78
C GLU A 377 -3.15 -4.79 -9.95
N VAL A 378 -4.16 -4.15 -10.57
CA VAL A 378 -4.82 -4.67 -11.78
C VAL A 378 -3.86 -4.78 -12.95
N PHE A 379 -3.06 -3.74 -13.20
CA PHE A 379 -2.04 -3.75 -14.26
C PHE A 379 -0.96 -4.81 -13.98
N GLU A 380 -0.46 -4.90 -12.76
CA GLU A 380 0.50 -5.95 -12.36
C GLU A 380 -0.08 -7.35 -12.58
N GLN A 381 -1.33 -7.59 -12.16
CA GLN A 381 -1.99 -8.87 -12.31
C GLN A 381 -2.23 -9.24 -13.78
N MET A 382 -2.66 -8.28 -14.61
CA MET A 382 -2.83 -8.50 -16.05
C MET A 382 -1.52 -8.86 -16.74
N ALA A 383 -0.42 -8.17 -16.39
CA ALA A 383 0.89 -8.51 -16.91
C ALA A 383 1.29 -9.94 -16.52
N MET A 384 1.07 -10.33 -15.25
CA MET A 384 1.32 -11.70 -14.77
C MET A 384 0.49 -12.74 -15.52
N ASP A 385 -0.77 -12.44 -15.83
CA ASP A 385 -1.64 -13.37 -16.56
C ASP A 385 -1.19 -13.56 -18.02
N ILE A 386 -0.90 -12.46 -18.73
CA ILE A 386 -0.32 -12.52 -20.09
C ILE A 386 1.00 -13.29 -20.06
N ASN A 387 1.85 -13.01 -19.07
CA ASN A 387 3.12 -13.72 -18.91
C ASN A 387 2.93 -15.21 -18.70
N ARG A 388 1.93 -15.64 -17.94
CA ARG A 388 1.63 -17.06 -17.73
C ARG A 388 1.20 -17.76 -19.02
N GLU A 389 0.46 -17.08 -19.88
CA GLU A 389 0.01 -17.64 -21.17
C GLU A 389 1.18 -17.89 -22.13
N ILE A 390 2.17 -17.01 -22.14
CA ILE A 390 3.27 -17.03 -23.12
C ILE A 390 4.54 -17.71 -22.59
N SER A 391 4.68 -17.83 -21.27
CA SER A 391 5.85 -18.44 -20.63
C SER A 391 5.72 -19.96 -20.55
N SER A 392 6.88 -20.61 -20.43
CA SER A 392 6.96 -22.05 -20.20
C SER A 392 6.74 -22.35 -18.72
N ASP A 393 6.09 -23.48 -18.43
CA ASP A 393 5.97 -23.99 -17.06
C ASP A 393 7.36 -24.41 -16.54
N ILE A 394 7.65 -24.10 -15.28
CA ILE A 394 8.83 -24.56 -14.55
C ILE A 394 8.47 -25.59 -13.47
N ALA A 395 7.21 -25.59 -13.00
CA ALA A 395 6.69 -26.52 -12.01
C ALA A 395 5.18 -26.78 -12.24
N LYS A 396 4.80 -28.05 -12.39
CA LYS A 396 3.40 -28.50 -12.52
C LYS A 396 2.80 -28.92 -11.19
N SER A 397 1.52 -28.61 -11.00
CA SER A 397 0.75 -28.94 -9.78
C SER A 397 1.49 -28.67 -8.45
N PRO A 398 2.13 -27.51 -8.29
CA PRO A 398 2.95 -27.24 -7.12
C PRO A 398 2.11 -27.05 -5.84
N VAL A 399 2.61 -27.60 -4.74
CA VAL A 399 2.01 -27.47 -3.41
C VAL A 399 3.09 -27.05 -2.41
N ILE A 400 2.88 -25.93 -1.73
CA ILE A 400 3.75 -25.49 -0.63
C ILE A 400 3.13 -25.94 0.69
N TYR A 401 3.91 -26.64 1.50
CA TYR A 401 3.58 -26.97 2.88
C TYR A 401 4.40 -26.08 3.80
N ASP A 402 3.76 -25.31 4.67
CA ASP A 402 4.42 -24.37 5.58
C ASP A 402 3.96 -24.58 7.02
N ILE A 403 4.86 -24.98 7.91
CA ILE A 403 4.55 -25.28 9.32
C ILE A 403 4.88 -24.07 10.18
N ILE A 404 3.86 -23.45 10.76
CA ILE A 404 4.00 -22.22 11.56
C ILE A 404 4.39 -22.59 13.00
N PRO A 405 5.40 -21.93 13.61
CA PRO A 405 5.90 -22.29 14.92
C PRO A 405 5.03 -21.67 16.03
N LYS A 406 4.98 -22.28 17.21
CA LYS A 406 4.00 -21.98 18.28
C LYS A 406 4.00 -20.52 18.77
N GLN A 407 5.09 -19.80 18.53
CA GLN A 407 5.28 -18.38 18.83
C GLN A 407 4.36 -17.46 18.02
N PHE A 408 3.73 -17.96 16.95
CA PHE A 408 2.78 -17.22 16.13
C PHE A 408 1.39 -17.88 16.15
N GLU A 409 0.34 -17.06 16.10
CA GLU A 409 -1.03 -17.48 15.85
C GLU A 409 -1.14 -18.10 14.44
N MET A 410 -2.08 -19.03 14.27
CA MET A 410 -2.45 -19.47 12.92
C MET A 410 -3.30 -18.39 12.26
N PRO A 411 -3.14 -18.15 10.93
CA PRO A 411 -4.07 -17.30 10.19
C PRO A 411 -5.51 -17.78 10.37
N THR A 412 -6.44 -16.85 10.47
CA THR A 412 -7.86 -17.14 10.58
C THR A 412 -8.43 -17.57 9.22
N ASN A 413 -9.64 -18.15 9.20
CA ASN A 413 -10.32 -18.45 7.93
C ASN A 413 -10.57 -17.20 7.07
N GLU A 414 -10.73 -16.04 7.71
CA GLU A 414 -10.89 -14.75 7.02
C GLU A 414 -9.59 -14.30 6.36
N ASP A 415 -8.45 -14.44 7.06
CA ASP A 415 -7.12 -14.19 6.49
C ASP A 415 -6.86 -15.09 5.27
N ILE A 416 -7.20 -16.38 5.39
CA ILE A 416 -7.07 -17.35 4.31
C ILE A 416 -7.96 -16.98 3.10
N ALA A 417 -9.20 -16.55 3.34
CA ALA A 417 -10.09 -16.10 2.26
C ALA A 417 -9.55 -14.86 1.56
N ALA A 418 -9.02 -13.89 2.31
CA ALA A 418 -8.40 -12.69 1.75
C ALA A 418 -7.16 -13.03 0.90
N LEU A 419 -6.32 -13.99 1.33
CA LEU A 419 -5.18 -14.46 0.55
C LEU A 419 -5.60 -15.16 -0.74
N LYS A 420 -6.65 -15.99 -0.70
CA LYS A 420 -7.19 -16.62 -1.91
C LYS A 420 -7.65 -15.59 -2.93
N GLU A 421 -8.41 -14.58 -2.49
CA GLU A 421 -8.88 -13.54 -3.40
C GLU A 421 -7.71 -12.73 -3.98
N LYS A 422 -6.75 -12.34 -3.13
CA LYS A 422 -5.57 -11.58 -3.54
C LYS A 422 -4.71 -12.31 -4.56
N TYR A 423 -4.59 -13.64 -4.45
CA TYR A 423 -3.71 -14.46 -5.29
C TYR A 423 -4.47 -15.46 -6.19
N LYS A 424 -5.76 -15.24 -6.45
CA LYS A 424 -6.66 -16.15 -7.19
C LYS A 424 -6.17 -16.58 -8.58
N ASN A 425 -5.31 -15.77 -9.17
CA ASN A 425 -4.75 -16.05 -10.49
C ASN A 425 -3.56 -17.01 -10.43
N SER A 426 -2.87 -17.10 -9.29
CA SER A 426 -1.70 -17.96 -9.09
C SER A 426 -1.98 -19.14 -8.15
N ILE A 427 -3.05 -19.07 -7.36
CA ILE A 427 -3.40 -20.05 -6.33
C ILE A 427 -4.74 -20.70 -6.67
N ASP A 428 -4.79 -22.03 -6.60
CA ASP A 428 -6.03 -22.79 -6.69
C ASP A 428 -6.73 -22.86 -5.34
N ASP A 429 -5.97 -23.10 -4.27
CA ASP A 429 -6.53 -23.20 -2.92
C ASP A 429 -5.49 -22.92 -1.83
N ILE A 430 -5.96 -22.52 -0.66
CA ILE A 430 -5.16 -22.40 0.58
C ILE A 430 -5.99 -23.00 1.71
N ILE A 431 -5.41 -23.95 2.43
CA ILE A 431 -6.07 -24.60 3.57
C ILE A 431 -5.13 -24.71 4.76
N ILE A 432 -5.71 -24.70 5.96
CA ILE A 432 -5.02 -25.20 7.15
C ILE A 432 -5.20 -26.72 7.15
N SER A 433 -4.11 -27.46 7.27
CA SER A 433 -4.16 -28.92 7.20
C SER A 433 -5.04 -29.49 8.32
N PRO A 434 -5.96 -30.41 8.01
CA PRO A 434 -6.76 -31.09 9.03
C PRO A 434 -5.95 -32.09 9.86
N GLU A 435 -4.81 -32.57 9.33
CA GLU A 435 -3.91 -33.54 9.99
C GLU A 435 -2.90 -32.85 10.91
N ASP A 436 -2.54 -31.59 10.59
CA ASP A 436 -1.61 -30.78 11.35
C ASP A 436 -2.13 -29.34 11.40
N ASN A 437 -2.73 -28.97 12.54
CA ASN A 437 -3.35 -27.66 12.72
C ASN A 437 -2.36 -26.49 12.73
N ARG A 438 -1.06 -26.74 12.60
CA ARG A 438 0.00 -25.73 12.44
C ARG A 438 0.52 -25.60 11.02
N LYS A 439 -0.02 -26.36 10.07
CA LYS A 439 0.45 -26.41 8.69
C LYS A 439 -0.52 -25.69 7.75
N ILE A 440 0.00 -24.70 7.03
CA ILE A 440 -0.69 -24.05 5.91
C ILE A 440 -0.28 -24.76 4.62
N VAL A 441 -1.24 -25.07 3.77
CA VAL A 441 -1.04 -25.72 2.48
C VAL A 441 -1.49 -24.77 1.38
N PHE A 442 -0.55 -24.33 0.54
CA PHE A 442 -0.84 -23.52 -0.63
C PHE A 442 -0.82 -24.43 -1.86
N LYS A 443 -1.98 -24.69 -2.46
CA LYS A 443 -2.10 -25.37 -3.75
C LYS A 443 -2.06 -24.32 -4.84
N LEU A 444 -0.98 -24.29 -5.60
CA LEU A 444 -0.79 -23.27 -6.63
C LEU A 444 -1.13 -23.85 -8.00
N LYS A 445 -1.45 -22.95 -8.92
CA LYS A 445 -1.45 -23.27 -10.34
C LYS A 445 -0.02 -23.54 -10.79
N ASN A 446 0.15 -24.06 -12.01
CA ASN A 446 1.49 -24.24 -12.59
C ASN A 446 2.28 -22.93 -12.50
N ILE A 447 3.53 -23.03 -12.05
CA ILE A 447 4.44 -21.90 -11.98
C ILE A 447 5.18 -21.85 -13.30
N THR A 448 5.25 -20.66 -13.90
CA THR A 448 5.99 -20.41 -15.14
C THR A 448 7.30 -19.69 -14.87
N GLU A 449 8.08 -19.38 -15.91
CA GLU A 449 9.29 -18.54 -15.79
C GLU A 449 9.03 -17.14 -15.20
N ALA A 450 7.77 -16.70 -15.11
CA ALA A 450 7.37 -15.49 -14.38
C ALA A 450 7.56 -15.60 -12.86
N GLY A 451 7.67 -16.83 -12.34
CA GLY A 451 7.77 -17.12 -10.92
C GLY A 451 6.45 -17.01 -10.15
N PHE A 452 6.54 -17.19 -8.84
CA PHE A 452 5.45 -17.06 -7.89
C PHE A 452 5.94 -16.28 -6.67
N LYS A 453 5.12 -15.35 -6.19
CA LYS A 453 5.41 -14.59 -4.96
C LYS A 453 4.13 -14.31 -4.19
N ALA A 454 4.09 -14.75 -2.93
CA ALA A 454 2.99 -14.49 -2.02
C ALA A 454 3.49 -13.99 -0.68
N THR A 455 2.78 -13.05 -0.06
CA THR A 455 3.09 -12.55 1.28
C THR A 455 1.86 -12.65 2.17
N TYR A 456 2.05 -13.21 3.36
CA TYR A 456 1.03 -13.34 4.39
C TYR A 456 1.61 -12.89 5.74
N SER A 457 0.75 -12.50 6.68
CA SER A 457 1.16 -11.95 7.97
C SER A 457 0.89 -12.95 9.09
N LEU A 458 1.86 -13.08 10.01
CA LEU A 458 1.78 -13.91 11.20
C LEU A 458 1.75 -13.01 12.44
N LYS A 459 0.72 -13.14 13.27
CA LYS A 459 0.63 -12.43 14.55
C LYS A 459 1.33 -13.23 15.65
N PRO A 460 2.11 -12.63 16.55
CA PRO A 460 2.64 -13.33 17.72
C PRO A 460 1.51 -13.95 18.55
N SER A 461 1.71 -15.15 19.08
CA SER A 461 0.72 -15.90 19.88
C SER A 461 0.33 -15.20 21.19
N ASN A 462 1.15 -14.25 21.61
CA ASN A 462 0.92 -13.40 22.77
C ASN A 462 1.36 -11.98 22.42
N TYR A 463 0.53 -10.98 22.75
CA TYR A 463 0.80 -9.57 22.48
C TYR A 463 2.12 -9.07 23.09
N TYR A 464 2.47 -9.59 24.27
CA TYR A 464 3.68 -9.23 25.02
C TYR A 464 4.88 -10.12 24.66
N PHE A 465 4.74 -11.06 23.73
CA PHE A 465 5.86 -11.86 23.24
C PHE A 465 6.89 -10.98 22.53
N TYR A 466 8.16 -11.21 22.83
CA TYR A 466 9.28 -10.50 22.23
C TYR A 466 10.53 -11.38 22.17
N GLY A 467 11.48 -11.03 21.31
CA GLY A 467 12.77 -11.71 21.22
C GLY A 467 13.52 -11.44 19.91
N GLU A 468 14.81 -11.78 19.90
CA GLU A 468 15.64 -11.80 18.69
C GLU A 468 15.62 -13.19 18.05
N ASN A 469 15.94 -13.26 16.76
CA ASN A 469 16.11 -14.52 16.00
C ASN A 469 14.93 -15.50 16.08
N ILE A 470 13.69 -15.00 16.13
CA ILE A 470 12.49 -15.84 16.20
C ILE A 470 12.18 -16.44 14.82
N PRO A 471 12.20 -17.77 14.65
CA PRO A 471 11.90 -18.41 13.37
C PRO A 471 10.42 -18.24 13.02
N THR A 472 10.13 -17.93 11.76
CA THR A 472 8.75 -17.73 11.27
C THR A 472 8.08 -19.02 10.75
N ASN A 473 8.85 -20.10 10.61
CA ASN A 473 8.40 -21.45 10.30
C ASN A 473 9.28 -22.49 10.99
N VAL A 474 8.71 -23.65 11.25
CA VAL A 474 9.47 -24.85 11.64
C VAL A 474 10.15 -25.44 10.39
N SER A 475 9.38 -25.56 9.31
CA SER A 475 9.86 -25.98 8.00
C SER A 475 8.88 -25.50 6.92
N ALA A 476 9.37 -25.35 5.69
CA ALA A 476 8.50 -25.14 4.53
C ALA A 476 9.08 -25.87 3.31
N VAL A 477 8.23 -26.53 2.54
CA VAL A 477 8.64 -27.39 1.41
C VAL A 477 7.74 -27.13 0.21
N LEU A 478 8.34 -26.96 -0.97
CA LEU A 478 7.65 -26.97 -2.25
C LEU A 478 7.70 -28.39 -2.82
N ASN A 479 6.54 -29.01 -3.03
CA ASN A 479 6.40 -30.25 -3.81
C ASN A 479 5.84 -29.91 -5.18
N TYR A 480 6.39 -30.47 -6.26
CA TYR A 480 5.93 -30.20 -7.62
C TYR A 480 6.27 -31.34 -8.58
N LYS A 481 5.70 -31.31 -9.79
CA LYS A 481 6.06 -32.19 -10.89
C LYS A 481 6.90 -31.45 -11.94
N ASP A 482 7.95 -32.10 -12.41
CA ASP A 482 8.74 -31.62 -13.54
C ASP A 482 7.84 -31.46 -14.78
N PRO A 483 7.86 -30.30 -15.48
CA PRO A 483 6.95 -30.04 -16.59
C PRO A 483 7.11 -30.94 -17.82
N ILE A 484 8.24 -31.61 -18.01
CA ILE A 484 8.51 -32.42 -19.20
C ILE A 484 8.21 -33.89 -18.95
N ASN A 485 8.68 -34.42 -17.82
CA ASN A 485 8.62 -35.86 -17.55
C ASN A 485 7.67 -36.23 -16.39
N ASP A 486 7.01 -35.24 -15.77
CA ASP A 486 6.07 -35.38 -14.65
C ASP A 486 6.67 -36.06 -13.39
N THR A 487 8.00 -36.07 -13.25
CA THR A 487 8.70 -36.59 -12.05
C THR A 487 8.38 -35.73 -10.83
N GLU A 488 8.09 -36.36 -9.69
CA GLU A 488 7.84 -35.65 -8.43
C GLU A 488 9.15 -35.19 -7.79
N LEU A 489 9.23 -33.90 -7.49
CA LEU A 489 10.39 -33.22 -6.94
C LEU A 489 9.98 -32.41 -5.71
N ASN A 490 10.94 -32.16 -4.82
CA ASN A 490 10.75 -31.32 -3.65
C ASN A 490 11.95 -30.42 -3.40
N ILE A 491 11.70 -29.23 -2.84
CA ILE A 491 12.74 -28.26 -2.45
C ILE A 491 12.34 -27.61 -1.14
N ASP A 492 13.27 -27.59 -0.17
CA ASP A 492 13.09 -26.92 1.11
C ASP A 492 13.30 -25.40 0.98
N PHE A 493 12.39 -24.64 1.57
CA PHE A 493 12.56 -23.20 1.73
C PHE A 493 13.51 -22.90 2.90
N PRO A 494 14.25 -21.76 2.85
CA PRO A 494 14.96 -21.28 4.02
C PRO A 494 13.98 -20.92 5.15
N VAL A 495 14.50 -20.89 6.39
CA VAL A 495 13.74 -20.49 7.59
C VAL A 495 14.15 -19.07 7.98
N PRO A 496 13.37 -18.04 7.63
CA PRO A 496 13.71 -16.68 8.03
C PRO A 496 13.33 -16.43 9.49
N ASN A 497 14.16 -15.60 10.13
CA ASN A 497 13.98 -15.17 11.51
C ASN A 497 13.56 -13.70 11.56
N VAL A 498 12.82 -13.33 12.60
CA VAL A 498 12.44 -11.94 12.89
C VAL A 498 12.85 -11.54 14.31
N THR A 499 13.07 -10.24 14.50
CA THR A 499 13.21 -9.65 15.83
C THR A 499 11.92 -8.93 16.19
N ILE A 500 11.32 -9.32 17.31
CA ILE A 500 10.09 -8.75 17.85
C ILE A 500 10.48 -7.89 19.06
N PRO A 501 10.33 -6.56 18.99
CA PRO A 501 10.67 -5.67 20.10
C PRO A 501 9.69 -5.85 21.27
N PRO A 502 10.15 -5.66 22.52
CA PRO A 502 9.30 -5.73 23.69
C PRO A 502 8.27 -4.60 23.69
N LYS A 503 7.12 -4.87 24.30
CA LYS A 503 6.16 -3.82 24.66
C LYS A 503 6.70 -3.09 25.89
N THR A 504 6.70 -1.77 25.83
CA THR A 504 7.25 -0.91 26.89
C THR A 504 6.18 0.01 27.43
N GLY A 505 6.29 0.32 28.72
CA GLY A 505 5.49 1.32 29.41
C GLY A 505 6.34 2.25 30.25
N LYS A 506 5.72 3.31 30.76
CA LYS A 506 6.34 4.29 31.64
C LYS A 506 5.38 4.64 32.77
N VAL A 507 5.88 4.62 34.00
CA VAL A 507 5.22 5.23 35.15
C VAL A 507 6.03 6.44 35.60
N GLU A 508 5.37 7.58 35.69
CA GLU A 508 5.91 8.83 36.23
C GLU A 508 5.18 9.16 37.53
N VAL A 509 5.94 9.42 38.59
CA VAL A 509 5.41 9.79 39.90
C VAL A 509 5.89 11.20 40.22
N GLU A 510 4.97 12.10 40.50
CA GLU A 510 5.21 13.49 40.86
C GLU A 510 4.71 13.73 42.30
N LYS A 511 5.53 14.38 43.11
CA LYS A 511 5.23 14.71 44.50
C LYS A 511 5.02 16.21 44.67
N LYS A 512 3.94 16.58 45.38
CA LYS A 512 3.57 17.97 45.67
C LYS A 512 3.13 18.16 47.11
N ILE A 513 3.42 19.34 47.65
CA ILE A 513 2.81 19.84 48.88
C ILE A 513 1.76 20.87 48.49
N VAL A 514 0.59 20.77 49.11
CA VAL A 514 -0.57 21.61 48.84
C VAL A 514 -1.09 22.26 50.12
N ASP A 515 -1.79 23.38 49.99
CA ASP A 515 -2.59 23.95 51.08
C ASP A 515 -3.91 23.18 51.27
N SER A 516 -4.72 23.63 52.25
CA SER A 516 -6.03 23.03 52.54
C SER A 516 -7.03 23.09 51.38
N ASN A 517 -6.77 23.91 50.36
CA ASN A 517 -7.59 24.04 49.16
C ASN A 517 -7.03 23.23 47.98
N GLY A 518 -5.98 22.44 48.18
CA GLY A 518 -5.32 21.65 47.13
C GLY A 518 -4.42 22.48 46.21
N ILE A 519 -4.09 23.72 46.56
CA ILE A 519 -3.21 24.58 45.76
C ILE A 519 -1.76 24.29 46.12
N TRP A 520 -0.90 24.09 45.12
CA TRP A 520 0.52 23.83 45.31
C TRP A 520 1.21 24.97 46.07
N ILE A 521 2.00 24.61 47.08
CA ILE A 521 2.78 25.55 47.89
C ILE A 521 4.26 25.16 47.89
N ASP A 522 5.13 26.18 47.87
CA ASP A 522 6.55 26.04 48.15
C ASP A 522 6.71 25.94 49.68
N SER A 523 7.04 24.75 50.18
CA SER A 523 6.87 24.41 51.60
C SER A 523 8.18 24.43 52.42
N ASN A 524 9.33 24.65 51.77
CA ASN A 524 10.66 24.40 52.35
C ASN A 524 10.72 23.04 53.08
N SER A 525 10.17 21.99 52.45
CA SER A 525 9.94 20.64 53.02
C SER A 525 11.20 19.87 53.44
N GLY A 526 12.39 20.44 53.25
CA GLY A 526 13.65 19.88 53.74
C GLY A 526 14.05 18.56 53.09
N ASP A 527 14.72 17.69 53.84
CA ASP A 527 15.25 16.39 53.39
C ASP A 527 14.23 15.23 53.52
N GLU A 528 12.95 15.53 53.72
CA GLU A 528 11.94 14.50 53.93
C GLU A 528 11.70 13.65 52.69
N THR A 529 11.61 12.33 52.90
CA THR A 529 11.36 11.35 51.84
C THR A 529 9.96 10.78 52.00
N PHE A 530 9.26 10.66 50.88
CA PHE A 530 7.89 10.16 50.76
C PHE A 530 7.91 8.84 49.97
N PRO A 531 7.91 7.66 50.63
CA PRO A 531 7.85 6.38 49.95
C PRO A 531 6.45 6.14 49.36
N ILE A 532 6.39 6.01 48.04
CA ILE A 532 5.17 5.66 47.30
C ILE A 532 5.32 4.23 46.76
N LEU A 533 4.40 3.37 47.15
CA LEU A 533 4.37 1.95 46.82
C LEU A 533 3.30 1.68 45.76
N LEU A 534 3.72 1.02 44.68
CA LEU A 534 2.83 0.36 43.72
C LEU A 534 2.80 -1.14 44.04
N GLN A 535 1.65 -1.67 44.44
CA GLN A 535 1.49 -3.06 44.84
C GLN A 535 0.54 -3.80 43.89
N GLY A 536 1.05 -4.79 43.17
CA GLY A 536 0.26 -5.61 42.26
C GLY A 536 -0.75 -6.47 43.01
N ASN A 537 -2.02 -6.37 42.61
CA ASN A 537 -3.14 -7.06 43.25
C ASN A 537 -3.53 -8.37 42.57
N ASP A 538 -3.35 -8.46 41.25
CA ASP A 538 -3.71 -9.66 40.50
C ASP A 538 -2.83 -9.82 39.25
N LEU A 539 -1.60 -10.30 39.45
CA LEU A 539 -0.78 -10.80 38.34
C LEU A 539 -1.13 -12.28 38.12
N SER A 540 -2.30 -12.52 37.53
CA SER A 540 -2.82 -13.79 36.98
C SER A 540 -2.39 -15.13 37.63
N ARG A 541 -3.38 -15.89 38.10
CA ARG A 541 -3.40 -17.34 38.45
C ARG A 541 -2.42 -17.89 39.50
N LYS A 542 -1.38 -17.16 39.95
CA LYS A 542 -0.40 -17.69 40.95
C LYS A 542 -0.06 -16.79 42.15
N ASN A 543 -0.79 -15.70 42.41
CA ASN A 543 -0.54 -14.81 43.56
C ASN A 543 0.89 -14.21 43.61
N ASN A 544 1.55 -13.99 42.46
CA ASN A 544 2.80 -13.23 42.45
C ASN A 544 2.47 -11.74 42.63
N LYS A 545 2.70 -11.19 43.82
CA LYS A 545 2.59 -9.76 44.07
C LYS A 545 3.92 -9.09 43.75
N CYS A 546 4.00 -8.35 42.65
CA CYS A 546 5.14 -7.46 42.40
C CYS A 546 4.89 -6.13 43.12
N SER A 547 5.94 -5.56 43.72
CA SER A 547 5.85 -4.28 44.40
C SER A 547 7.01 -3.38 43.99
N TYR A 548 6.71 -2.12 43.67
CA TYR A 548 7.68 -1.12 43.23
C TYR A 548 7.59 0.10 44.15
N ASN A 549 8.74 0.61 44.60
CA ASN A 549 8.81 1.73 45.52
C ASN A 549 9.48 2.94 44.88
N PHE A 550 8.85 4.11 45.02
CA PHE A 550 9.37 5.42 44.63
C PHE A 550 9.62 6.23 45.89
N ASN A 551 10.89 6.40 46.25
CA ASN A 551 11.27 7.33 47.31
C ASN A 551 11.29 8.75 46.75
N MET A 552 10.25 9.52 47.02
CA MET A 552 10.07 10.87 46.48
C MET A 552 10.53 11.95 47.45
N ILE A 553 10.88 13.12 46.92
CA ILE A 553 11.03 14.35 47.70
C ILE A 553 10.02 15.37 47.18
N ALA A 554 9.49 16.20 48.06
CA ALA A 554 8.48 17.19 47.71
C ALA A 554 9.04 18.41 46.98
N GLU A 555 10.28 18.79 47.29
CA GLU A 555 10.93 19.95 46.70
C GLU A 555 12.22 19.57 45.97
N PRO A 556 12.43 20.06 44.73
CA PRO A 556 13.68 19.85 44.03
C PRO A 556 14.82 20.61 44.73
N LYS A 557 15.87 19.90 45.13
CA LYS A 557 17.10 20.53 45.61
C LYS A 557 17.86 21.12 44.43
N ALA A 558 18.51 22.27 44.63
CA ALA A 558 19.46 22.81 43.66
C ALA A 558 20.57 21.77 43.40
N ASN A 559 20.45 21.07 42.27
CA ASN A 559 21.43 20.13 41.69
C ASN A 559 21.49 18.68 42.21
N SER A 560 20.40 18.04 42.70
CA SER A 560 20.51 16.58 42.94
C SER A 560 19.27 15.71 42.69
N GLU A 561 18.05 16.10 43.06
CA GLU A 561 16.88 15.21 42.88
C GLU A 561 15.62 16.01 42.51
N SER A 562 14.84 15.46 41.58
CA SER A 562 13.58 16.01 41.09
C SER A 562 12.42 15.54 41.98
N ASN A 563 11.39 16.38 42.13
CA ASN A 563 10.11 15.98 42.74
C ASN A 563 9.29 15.04 41.82
N THR A 564 9.80 14.76 40.63
CA THR A 564 9.28 13.78 39.68
C THR A 564 10.32 12.68 39.43
N LYS A 565 9.91 11.41 39.54
CA LYS A 565 10.71 10.23 39.18
C LYS A 565 9.96 9.40 38.15
N SER A 566 10.70 8.77 37.24
CA SER A 566 10.12 7.94 36.19
C SER A 566 10.76 6.56 36.15
N MET A 567 9.95 5.55 35.90
CA MET A 567 10.36 4.17 35.65
C MET A 567 9.84 3.76 34.27
N GLU A 568 10.75 3.51 33.35
CA GLU A 568 10.46 2.84 32.09
C GLU A 568 10.64 1.33 32.28
N PHE A 569 9.74 0.53 31.73
CA PHE A 569 9.75 -0.91 31.92
C PHE A 569 9.28 -1.67 30.69
N ILE A 570 9.72 -2.92 30.61
CA ILE A 570 9.18 -3.91 29.69
C ILE A 570 7.91 -4.50 30.30
N MET A 571 6.83 -4.53 29.53
CA MET A 571 5.58 -5.15 29.94
C MET A 571 5.64 -6.65 29.68
N LYS A 572 5.19 -7.44 30.66
CA LYS A 572 5.15 -8.90 30.57
C LYS A 572 3.84 -9.43 31.14
N ASP A 573 3.21 -10.40 30.49
CA ASP A 573 2.15 -11.19 31.11
C ASP A 573 2.66 -12.55 31.59
N TYR A 574 1.82 -13.29 32.30
CA TYR A 574 2.21 -14.59 32.85
C TYR A 574 2.51 -15.65 31.77
N ASP A 575 1.80 -15.58 30.64
CA ASP A 575 1.95 -16.52 29.52
C ASP A 575 3.05 -16.09 28.55
N THR A 576 3.77 -14.99 28.84
CA THR A 576 4.90 -14.51 28.04
C THR A 576 6.08 -15.44 28.28
N ASP A 577 6.19 -16.48 27.44
CA ASP A 577 7.35 -17.38 27.44
C ASP A 577 8.57 -16.70 26.83
N ILE A 578 9.35 -16.03 27.68
CA ILE A 578 10.63 -15.41 27.31
C ILE A 578 11.81 -16.40 27.33
N ASN A 579 11.58 -17.67 27.70
CA ASN A 579 12.70 -18.61 27.93
C ASN A 579 13.40 -19.05 26.64
N ASN A 580 12.80 -18.75 25.47
CA ASN A 580 13.31 -19.13 24.15
C ASN A 580 13.75 -17.95 23.28
N ALA A 581 13.73 -16.72 23.80
CA ALA A 581 14.31 -15.57 23.11
C ALA A 581 15.79 -15.48 23.49
N GLU A 582 16.68 -15.45 22.49
CA GLU A 582 18.05 -15.00 22.76
C GLU A 582 17.96 -13.60 23.39
N SER A 583 18.67 -13.40 24.50
CA SER A 583 18.74 -12.09 25.15
C SER A 583 19.11 -11.04 24.11
N PHE A 584 18.35 -9.94 24.05
CA PHE A 584 18.67 -8.83 23.14
C PHE A 584 20.16 -8.48 23.23
N SER A 585 20.77 -8.17 22.09
CA SER A 585 22.19 -7.77 22.04
C SER A 585 22.53 -6.75 23.14
N GLU A 586 23.71 -6.83 23.76
CA GLU A 586 24.07 -6.06 24.98
C GLU A 586 23.77 -4.54 24.88
N ASN A 587 23.83 -3.98 23.67
CA ASN A 587 23.59 -2.57 23.37
C ASN A 587 22.12 -2.20 23.10
N ALA A 588 21.17 -3.14 23.17
CA ALA A 588 19.76 -2.86 22.95
C ALA A 588 19.23 -1.89 24.03
N PRO A 589 18.36 -0.93 23.66
CA PRO A 589 17.87 0.09 24.59
C PRO A 589 17.11 -0.50 25.78
N TYR A 590 16.58 -1.72 25.62
CA TYR A 590 15.75 -2.41 26.60
C TYR A 590 16.53 -3.13 27.70
N ASN A 591 17.83 -3.39 27.54
CA ASN A 591 18.61 -4.18 28.49
C ASN A 591 18.81 -3.52 29.86
N LYS A 592 18.57 -2.21 29.95
CA LYS A 592 18.61 -1.45 31.20
C LYS A 592 17.25 -1.34 31.88
N MET A 593 16.18 -1.79 31.22
CA MET A 593 14.81 -1.70 31.72
C MET A 593 14.48 -2.94 32.56
N GLY A 594 13.81 -2.73 33.69
CA GLY A 594 13.18 -3.82 34.44
C GLY A 594 11.91 -4.32 33.72
N TRP A 595 11.39 -5.46 34.15
CA TRP A 595 10.09 -5.95 33.70
C TRP A 595 9.00 -5.61 34.74
N VAL A 596 7.80 -5.30 34.25
CA VAL A 596 6.59 -5.09 35.05
C VAL A 596 5.49 -5.99 34.51
N GLY A 597 4.85 -6.72 35.43
CA GLY A 597 3.71 -7.57 35.11
C GLY A 597 2.50 -6.73 34.68
N VAL A 598 1.81 -7.10 33.61
CA VAL A 598 0.54 -6.47 33.27
C VAL A 598 -0.55 -6.90 34.25
N GLY A 599 -1.45 -5.98 34.60
CA GLY A 599 -2.48 -6.20 35.63
C GLY A 599 -2.79 -4.95 36.45
N THR A 600 -3.48 -5.15 37.57
CA THR A 600 -3.92 -4.06 38.46
C THR A 600 -2.97 -3.87 39.64
N TYR A 601 -2.78 -2.62 40.05
CA TYR A 601 -1.84 -2.19 41.09
C TYR A 601 -2.47 -1.16 42.02
N ASP A 602 -2.27 -1.31 43.32
CA ASP A 602 -2.63 -0.29 44.31
C ASP A 602 -1.50 0.71 44.52
N VAL A 603 -1.85 1.98 44.60
CA VAL A 603 -0.96 3.09 44.91
C VAL A 603 -1.16 3.50 46.36
N SER A 604 -0.10 3.45 47.15
CA SER A 604 -0.14 3.89 48.55
C SER A 604 1.11 4.69 48.90
N GLU A 605 0.99 5.56 49.90
CA GLU A 605 2.11 6.34 50.42
C GLU A 605 2.28 6.08 51.92
N ILE A 606 3.54 5.97 52.35
CA ILE A 606 3.90 6.06 53.77
C ILE A 606 4.11 7.54 54.10
N VAL A 607 3.11 8.15 54.73
CA VAL A 607 3.09 9.60 55.00
C VAL A 607 4.00 9.95 56.19
N PRO A 608 4.97 10.88 56.03
CA PRO A 608 5.77 11.39 57.16
C PRO A 608 4.92 12.16 58.18
N MET A 609 5.40 12.22 59.43
CA MET A 609 4.64 12.72 60.59
C MET A 609 4.14 14.17 60.46
N ASN A 610 4.84 15.01 59.69
CA ASN A 610 4.51 16.41 59.52
C ASN A 610 3.43 16.68 58.44
N TYR A 611 2.94 15.62 57.81
CA TYR A 611 2.06 15.70 56.64
C TYR A 611 0.83 14.80 56.79
N THR A 612 -0.22 15.14 56.05
CA THR A 612 -1.35 14.24 55.79
C THR A 612 -1.54 14.07 54.30
N LEU A 613 -1.85 12.85 53.86
CA LEU A 613 -2.19 12.59 52.47
C LEU A 613 -3.47 13.35 52.11
N HIS A 614 -3.39 14.20 51.10
CA HIS A 614 -4.53 14.96 50.58
C HIS A 614 -5.19 14.20 49.44
N SER A 615 -4.44 13.88 48.38
CA SER A 615 -4.95 13.12 47.23
C SER A 615 -3.87 12.30 46.51
N ILE A 616 -4.31 11.26 45.81
CA ILE A 616 -3.52 10.54 44.80
C ILE A 616 -4.30 10.64 43.51
N GLU A 617 -3.71 11.26 42.50
CA GLU A 617 -4.31 11.46 41.19
C GLU A 617 -3.56 10.59 40.18
N VAL A 618 -4.30 9.92 39.29
CA VAL A 618 -3.75 9.04 38.27
C VAL A 618 -4.23 9.49 36.91
N TYR A 619 -3.29 9.55 35.97
CA TYR A 619 -3.51 9.97 34.61
C TYR A 619 -2.95 8.89 33.67
N TYR A 620 -3.79 8.41 32.75
CA TYR A 620 -3.33 7.59 31.63
C TYR A 620 -2.98 8.52 30.46
N LEU A 621 -1.74 8.40 30.00
CA LEU A 621 -1.20 9.24 28.94
C LEU A 621 -1.30 8.48 27.62
N ASP A 622 -1.99 9.06 26.64
CA ASP A 622 -1.87 8.61 25.26
C ASP A 622 -0.47 8.95 24.70
N ASP A 623 -0.07 8.30 23.62
CA ASP A 623 1.20 8.52 22.92
C ASP A 623 1.37 10.00 22.46
N ASN A 624 0.27 10.76 22.39
CA ASN A 624 0.23 12.20 22.09
C ASN A 624 0.24 13.15 23.31
N LYS A 625 0.43 12.65 24.54
CA LYS A 625 0.46 13.43 25.80
C LYS A 625 -0.80 14.25 26.12
N SER A 626 -1.94 13.91 25.54
CA SER A 626 -3.23 14.48 25.96
C SER A 626 -3.72 13.73 27.20
N GLU A 627 -3.90 14.45 28.30
CA GLU A 627 -4.37 13.92 29.57
C GLU A 627 -5.81 13.41 29.43
N VAL A 628 -6.02 12.09 29.55
CA VAL A 628 -7.38 11.57 29.78
C VAL A 628 -7.60 11.58 31.29
N TYR A 629 -8.37 12.57 31.76
CA TYR A 629 -8.75 12.68 33.17
C TYR A 629 -9.95 11.78 33.47
N ASN A 630 -9.78 10.80 34.36
CA ASN A 630 -10.74 10.49 35.43
C ASN A 630 -10.33 9.27 36.29
N ALA A 631 -10.16 9.51 37.58
CA ALA A 631 -10.81 8.73 38.62
C ALA A 631 -11.13 9.67 39.79
N SER A 632 -12.38 10.14 39.87
CA SER A 632 -12.92 10.73 41.09
C SER A 632 -12.85 9.70 42.23
N ASP A 633 -12.29 10.11 43.36
CA ASP A 633 -12.54 9.64 44.73
C ASP A 633 -12.90 8.15 44.90
N ALA A 634 -11.89 7.33 45.22
CA ALA A 634 -11.91 6.29 46.27
C ALA A 634 -11.03 5.06 45.95
N ASN A 635 -10.66 4.82 44.70
CA ASN A 635 -9.91 3.61 44.34
C ASN A 635 -8.49 3.93 43.91
N LYS A 636 -7.54 3.55 44.76
CA LYS A 636 -6.09 3.67 44.60
C LYS A 636 -5.52 2.76 43.51
N ASN A 637 -6.33 2.29 42.57
CA ASN A 637 -6.00 1.17 41.70
C ASN A 637 -5.71 1.66 40.28
N ILE A 638 -4.54 1.30 39.75
CA ILE A 638 -4.13 1.55 38.37
C ILE A 638 -4.07 0.23 37.61
N THR A 639 -4.25 0.28 36.30
CA THR A 639 -4.11 -0.87 35.40
C THR A 639 -2.94 -0.62 34.46
N ILE A 640 -2.06 -1.61 34.31
CA ILE A 640 -1.01 -1.62 33.29
C ILE A 640 -1.37 -2.69 32.26
N ASP A 641 -1.73 -2.26 31.04
CA ASP A 641 -2.09 -3.10 29.90
C ASP A 641 -1.75 -2.40 28.57
N GLU A 642 -2.14 -2.99 27.44
CA GLU A 642 -1.91 -2.45 26.08
C GLU A 642 -2.41 -1.00 25.91
N GLN A 643 -3.55 -0.65 26.50
CA GLN A 643 -4.17 0.67 26.38
C GLN A 643 -3.64 1.64 27.45
N HIS A 644 -3.20 1.12 28.59
CA HIS A 644 -2.81 1.87 29.79
C HIS A 644 -1.32 1.70 30.13
N LYS A 645 -0.45 1.80 29.12
CA LYS A 645 1.01 1.57 29.24
C LYS A 645 1.81 2.77 29.80
N ASN A 646 1.30 3.99 29.65
CA ASN A 646 1.94 5.21 30.12
C ASN A 646 1.08 5.87 31.20
N ILE A 647 1.61 6.00 32.41
CA ILE A 647 0.87 6.42 33.60
C ILE A 647 1.61 7.56 34.28
N LYS A 648 0.89 8.61 34.68
CA LYS A 648 1.37 9.64 35.58
C LYS A 648 0.58 9.58 36.88
N ILE A 649 1.28 9.63 38.00
CA ILE A 649 0.72 9.60 39.36
C ILE A 649 1.17 10.88 40.05
N VAL A 650 0.22 11.67 40.55
CA VAL A 650 0.51 12.88 41.34
C VAL A 650 0.05 12.62 42.77
N VAL A 651 0.96 12.71 43.73
CA VAL A 651 0.66 12.52 45.15
C VAL A 651 0.78 13.86 45.87
N ASN A 652 -0.35 14.34 46.39
CA ASN A 652 -0.48 15.63 47.05
C ASN A 652 -0.62 15.45 48.56
N ASN A 653 0.17 16.17 49.34
CA ASN A 653 0.06 16.16 50.80
C ASN A 653 -0.07 17.56 51.37
N GLU A 654 -0.84 17.67 52.44
CA GLU A 654 -0.99 18.90 53.22
C GLU A 654 -0.01 18.86 54.39
N LYS A 655 0.71 19.96 54.60
CA LYS A 655 1.59 20.12 55.77
C LYS A 655 0.71 20.46 56.99
N VAL A 656 0.79 19.65 58.04
CA VAL A 656 -0.04 19.81 59.25
C VAL A 656 0.78 20.16 60.49
N ASN A 657 2.11 20.17 60.38
CA ASN A 657 2.99 20.54 61.47
C ASN A 657 4.22 21.29 60.96
N ASP A 658 4.54 22.41 61.61
CA ASP A 658 5.70 23.25 61.28
C ASP A 658 6.97 22.90 62.07
N ASN A 659 6.89 22.03 63.09
CA ASN A 659 8.02 21.73 63.97
C ASN A 659 8.07 20.27 64.46
N TYR A 660 9.29 19.71 64.51
CA TYR A 660 9.66 18.32 64.86
C TYR A 660 9.16 17.75 66.21
N TRP A 661 8.38 18.49 67.02
CA TRP A 661 8.13 18.18 68.44
C TRP A 661 6.70 18.37 68.96
N TYR A 662 5.69 18.57 68.11
CA TYR A 662 4.31 18.77 68.59
C TYR A 662 3.31 17.81 67.94
N ASP A 663 2.45 17.24 68.77
CA ASP A 663 1.29 16.43 68.41
C ASP A 663 0.11 17.31 67.95
N LYS A 664 -0.85 16.68 67.27
CA LYS A 664 -1.86 17.31 66.38
C LYS A 664 -2.91 18.19 67.07
N GLU A 665 -2.73 18.53 68.35
CA GLU A 665 -3.57 19.48 69.07
C GLU A 665 -2.68 20.27 70.03
N HIS A 666 -2.87 21.59 70.11
CA HIS A 666 -2.29 22.41 71.18
C HIS A 666 -2.82 21.92 72.53
N VAL A 667 -2.16 20.92 73.12
CA VAL A 667 -2.34 20.56 74.52
C VAL A 667 -1.01 20.83 75.21
N ASP A 668 -0.99 21.87 76.04
CA ASP A 668 0.15 22.13 76.93
C ASP A 668 0.44 20.87 77.75
N ASN A 669 1.60 20.27 77.54
CA ASN A 669 2.11 19.22 78.41
C ASN A 669 2.42 19.82 79.77
N ASN A 670 1.43 19.81 80.67
CA ASN A 670 1.60 20.28 82.03
C ASN A 670 2.39 19.23 82.83
N TYR A 671 3.66 19.55 83.07
CA TYR A 671 4.54 18.75 83.93
C TYR A 671 4.15 18.97 85.40
N ASP A 672 3.35 18.05 85.96
CA ASP A 672 3.00 18.06 87.38
C ASP A 672 4.20 17.61 88.22
N SER A 673 4.86 18.59 88.86
CA SER A 673 6.00 18.38 89.74
C SER A 673 5.64 18.05 91.20
N SER A 674 4.39 17.71 91.50
CA SER A 674 3.92 17.52 92.88
C SER A 674 3.95 16.07 93.42
N LYS A 675 4.55 15.11 92.73
CA LYS A 675 4.80 13.76 93.28
C LYS A 675 6.29 13.53 93.54
N LYS A 676 6.74 13.94 94.74
CA LYS A 676 7.88 13.35 95.44
C LYS A 676 7.39 12.47 96.57
#